data_AF-A0A1U8J735-F1
#
_entry.id   AF-A0A1U8J735-F1
#
_cell.length_a   1.000
_cell.length_b   1.000
_cell.length_c   1.000
_cell.angle_alpha   90.00
_cell.angle_beta   90.00
_cell.angle_gamma   90.00
#
_symmetry.space_group_name_H-M   'P 1'
#
loop_
_entity.id
_entity.type
_entity.pdbx_description
1 polymer ?
#
loop_
_entity_poly.entity_id
_entity_poly.type
_entity_poly.pdbx_seq_one_letter_code
_entity_poly.pdbx_strand_id
1 'polypeptide(L)'
;MVVAGGGDHGGGAGNCCMKCWQHNRNHYYHQHHYNHNSNSSGNSNTASGGGGGGGRVVAAGFVFCLVCFVINGLIAVLYGWLILTPPVSLNERKGLPWLGCQEDNEGSWAIGVFFGQSPFSLKPIETTEIWRNESAAWPVANPVITCASASDSGFPSNFVADPFLYVQGDVFYLFYETKNSFTMQGDIGVAKSIDKGATWQQLGIALDEEWHLSYPYVFNYLGQIYMMPESSQKGELRLYRVTNFPLEWELDQVIMKKPLIDSFIIDHNGEYWLFGSEHSSFGATNGQLEIWYSSSPLGPWKPHKKNPIYNTYRSFGARNGGRPFRYNGNLYRIGQDCGETYGRRVRIFKVEVLSRVDYKEVEVPFPFEESSKGRNAWNGARYHHLDVQQLKSGEWVGVMDGDRVPSGDSVHRFLLGCASVAAVSGLILFLGVLLGAVNCIIPLNWCADYSGKRSDTLIAWERANVFSSKLRRVFSRLNRVPSFLRSWIKPNTFAGRSVLTLIFALGVVLSCTGVTFIYGGSGAEEPYSWKGQFSQFTLLTMTYDARLWNLKMFVNHYSRCASVKEILVVWNKGIPPKVSDLNSAVPVRIRVEDLNSLNNRFKVDPLIKTRAVLELDDDIMMPCDDIERGFMLWRQHPDRIVGFYPRYVDGSRLEYSGEKYARKNKGYNMILTGAAFMDSQVAFERYWSEQARPGREVVDKYFNCEDVLMNFLYANASSTKTVEYVRPAWAIDTSKLSSAAISRDTNVHYKIRSECLRKFSDMYGSMSGRRWEFDSRKDRWDV
;
A
#
# COMPACT_ATOMS: atom_id res chain seq x y z
N MET A 1 10.90 -14.49 -44.97
CA MET A 1 11.61 -14.33 -46.24
C MET A 1 13.03 -14.85 -46.05
N VAL A 2 13.60 -15.55 -47.03
CA VAL A 2 14.87 -16.32 -46.92
C VAL A 2 16.08 -15.45 -47.36
N VAL A 3 17.31 -15.98 -47.23
CA VAL A 3 18.65 -15.45 -47.63
C VAL A 3 19.32 -14.64 -46.50
N ALA A 4 20.41 -15.04 -45.83
CA ALA A 4 21.48 -16.07 -45.96
C ALA A 4 22.72 -15.72 -46.83
N GLY A 5 23.91 -15.78 -46.21
CA GLY A 5 25.25 -15.65 -46.84
C GLY A 5 26.01 -14.34 -46.50
N GLY A 6 27.32 -14.32 -46.23
CA GLY A 6 28.27 -15.42 -45.99
C GLY A 6 29.76 -15.02 -46.17
N GLY A 7 30.63 -15.35 -45.20
CA GLY A 7 32.11 -15.38 -45.30
C GLY A 7 32.88 -14.05 -45.44
N ASP A 8 34.22 -14.00 -45.30
CA ASP A 8 35.10 -14.78 -44.40
C ASP A 8 36.49 -14.11 -44.23
N HIS A 9 37.18 -14.41 -43.12
CA HIS A 9 38.64 -14.34 -42.83
C HIS A 9 39.50 -13.04 -42.97
N GLY A 10 40.45 -12.92 -42.02
CA GLY A 10 41.60 -11.98 -42.00
C GLY A 10 41.48 -10.88 -40.95
N GLY A 11 42.36 -10.68 -39.96
CA GLY A 11 43.69 -11.23 -39.72
C GLY A 11 44.78 -10.15 -39.83
N GLY A 12 44.90 -9.26 -38.83
CA GLY A 12 45.92 -8.19 -38.87
C GLY A 12 45.95 -7.26 -37.65
N ALA A 13 47.13 -7.12 -37.05
CA ALA A 13 47.44 -6.24 -35.92
C ALA A 13 47.30 -4.73 -36.23
N GLY A 14 47.24 -3.87 -35.19
CA GLY A 14 47.41 -2.43 -35.40
C GLY A 14 46.99 -1.49 -34.27
N ASN A 15 47.47 -1.67 -33.05
CA ASN A 15 47.24 -0.71 -31.97
C ASN A 15 48.41 0.31 -31.91
N CYS A 16 48.16 1.62 -32.01
CA CYS A 16 49.09 2.64 -31.50
C CYS A 16 48.40 4.01 -31.28
N CYS A 17 48.48 4.57 -30.06
CA CYS A 17 49.40 5.66 -29.69
C CYS A 17 48.90 7.05 -30.12
N MET A 18 48.51 7.99 -29.24
CA MET A 18 49.10 8.37 -27.94
C MET A 18 50.63 8.59 -27.99
N LYS A 19 50.99 9.86 -28.12
CA LYS A 19 52.32 10.47 -27.95
C LYS A 19 52.12 11.75 -27.10
N CYS A 20 53.05 12.24 -26.29
CA CYS A 20 54.40 11.78 -25.99
C CYS A 20 54.89 12.35 -24.64
N TRP A 21 55.65 11.53 -23.88
CA TRP A 21 56.98 11.82 -23.27
C TRP A 21 57.08 12.87 -22.13
N GLN A 22 58.03 12.84 -21.18
CA GLN A 22 59.31 12.09 -20.95
C GLN A 22 59.60 12.12 -19.40
N HIS A 23 60.53 11.41 -18.72
CA HIS A 23 61.58 10.41 -19.05
C HIS A 23 62.00 9.59 -17.77
N ASN A 24 62.82 8.55 -17.95
CA ASN A 24 63.98 8.05 -17.14
C ASN A 24 64.12 8.32 -15.60
N ARG A 25 64.71 7.43 -14.78
CA ARG A 25 65.11 6.00 -14.89
C ARG A 25 65.62 5.46 -13.52
N ASN A 26 65.82 4.14 -13.45
CA ASN A 26 66.69 3.37 -12.54
C ASN A 26 66.17 2.83 -11.18
N HIS A 27 66.29 1.50 -11.07
CA HIS A 27 66.32 0.60 -9.90
C HIS A 27 67.67 0.76 -9.11
N TYR A 28 68.10 -0.02 -8.10
CA TYR A 28 67.82 -1.41 -7.64
C TYR A 28 68.17 -1.58 -6.12
N TYR A 29 67.29 -2.24 -5.35
CA TYR A 29 67.53 -3.23 -4.25
C TYR A 29 68.34 -2.99 -2.94
N HIS A 30 67.96 -3.84 -1.97
CA HIS A 30 68.71 -4.48 -0.85
C HIS A 30 68.71 -3.91 0.60
N GLN A 31 67.87 -4.56 1.43
CA GLN A 31 68.20 -5.33 2.67
C GLN A 31 68.26 -4.69 4.08
N HIS A 32 67.99 -5.57 5.06
CA HIS A 32 67.80 -5.36 6.51
C HIS A 32 69.08 -4.93 7.28
N HIS A 33 68.93 -4.25 8.44
CA HIS A 33 69.14 -4.83 9.79
C HIS A 33 69.00 -3.81 10.97
N TYR A 34 68.31 -4.26 12.04
CA TYR A 34 68.54 -4.09 13.50
C TYR A 34 69.05 -2.79 14.18
N ASN A 35 68.35 -2.45 15.29
CA ASN A 35 68.82 -1.80 16.55
C ASN A 35 69.43 -0.37 16.48
N HIS A 36 69.54 0.44 17.55
CA HIS A 36 69.39 0.23 19.00
C HIS A 36 68.85 1.52 19.72
N ASN A 37 68.39 1.37 20.97
CA ASN A 37 68.12 2.48 21.92
C ASN A 37 69.31 3.46 22.09
N SER A 38 69.03 4.74 22.36
CA SER A 38 69.36 5.38 23.66
C SER A 38 68.92 6.84 23.82
N ASN A 39 68.45 7.17 25.03
CA ASN A 39 68.42 8.49 25.71
C ASN A 39 69.45 9.54 25.17
N SER A 40 69.18 10.85 25.18
CA SER A 40 69.02 11.59 26.44
C SER A 40 68.52 13.04 26.30
N SER A 41 68.21 13.63 27.45
CA SER A 41 67.72 14.99 27.71
C SER A 41 68.57 16.14 27.16
N GLY A 42 67.91 17.16 26.59
CA GLY A 42 68.47 18.49 26.35
C GLY A 42 67.36 19.55 26.40
N ASN A 43 67.24 20.27 27.52
CA ASN A 43 66.21 21.28 27.73
C ASN A 43 66.74 22.68 27.36
N SER A 44 66.15 23.35 26.38
CA SER A 44 66.42 24.77 26.10
C SER A 44 65.14 25.51 25.70
N ASN A 45 64.80 26.53 26.50
CA ASN A 45 63.69 27.44 26.24
C ASN A 45 64.09 28.47 25.18
N THR A 46 63.36 28.54 24.07
CA THR A 46 63.15 29.79 23.33
C THR A 46 61.70 29.88 22.86
N ALA A 47 61.01 30.94 23.26
CA ALA A 47 59.61 31.16 22.91
C ALA A 47 59.50 31.85 21.53
N SER A 48 58.59 31.37 20.68
CA SER A 48 58.10 32.16 19.54
C SER A 48 56.67 31.76 19.11
N GLY A 49 55.83 32.77 18.88
CA GLY A 49 54.71 32.74 17.92
C GLY A 49 53.60 31.72 18.11
N GLY A 50 52.60 32.01 18.96
CA GLY A 50 51.31 31.32 18.90
C GLY A 50 50.52 31.69 17.64
N GLY A 51 50.14 30.70 16.82
CA GLY A 51 49.38 30.93 15.59
C GLY A 51 48.87 29.65 14.91
N GLY A 52 47.99 28.88 15.57
CA GLY A 52 47.54 27.59 15.02
C GLY A 52 46.32 26.91 15.68
N GLY A 53 45.54 27.61 16.50
CA GLY A 53 44.45 26.99 17.28
C GLY A 53 43.12 26.77 16.52
N GLY A 54 42.78 27.63 15.56
CA GLY A 54 41.44 27.67 14.97
C GLY A 54 41.09 26.46 14.09
N GLY A 55 41.99 26.06 13.19
CA GLY A 55 41.70 25.03 12.17
C GLY A 55 41.45 23.63 12.73
N ARG A 56 42.17 23.23 13.80
CA ARG A 56 42.05 21.88 14.38
C ARG A 56 40.71 21.63 15.08
N VAL A 57 40.11 22.65 15.69
CA VAL A 57 38.83 22.52 16.42
C VAL A 57 37.66 22.42 15.44
N VAL A 58 37.69 23.18 14.34
CA VAL A 58 36.66 23.11 13.29
C VAL A 58 36.70 21.74 12.60
N ALA A 59 37.91 21.21 12.30
CA ALA A 59 38.06 19.87 11.74
C ALA A 59 37.53 18.77 12.68
N ALA A 60 37.79 18.85 13.98
CA ALA A 60 37.30 17.86 14.94
C ALA A 60 35.76 17.83 15.06
N GLY A 61 35.12 19.00 15.12
CA GLY A 61 33.65 19.10 15.16
C GLY A 61 32.98 18.64 13.87
N PHE A 62 33.57 18.96 12.71
CA PHE A 62 33.10 18.46 11.41
C PHE A 62 33.21 16.93 11.32
N VAL A 63 34.36 16.36 11.68
CA VAL A 63 34.57 14.90 11.70
C VAL A 63 33.62 14.20 12.67
N PHE A 64 33.38 14.76 13.87
CA PHE A 64 32.40 14.21 14.80
C PHE A 64 30.99 14.14 14.21
N CYS A 65 30.53 15.24 13.61
CA CYS A 65 29.21 15.28 12.98
C CYS A 65 29.12 14.29 11.82
N LEU A 66 30.13 14.26 10.94
CA LEU A 66 30.22 13.33 9.81
C LEU A 66 30.12 11.86 10.26
N VAL A 67 30.89 11.47 11.28
CA VAL A 67 30.85 10.10 11.84
C VAL A 67 29.48 9.79 12.43
N CYS A 68 28.86 10.72 13.16
CA CYS A 68 27.52 10.52 13.71
C CYS A 68 26.45 10.40 12.61
N PHE A 69 26.54 11.18 11.53
CA PHE A 69 25.66 11.05 10.38
C PHE A 69 25.86 9.72 9.63
N VAL A 70 27.10 9.26 9.45
CA VAL A 70 27.38 7.96 8.84
C VAL A 70 26.83 6.82 9.69
N ILE A 71 26.98 6.85 11.02
CA ILE A 71 26.43 5.82 11.92
C ILE A 71 24.89 5.80 11.88
N ASN A 72 24.24 6.97 12.03
CA ASN A 72 22.77 7.03 11.94
C ASN A 72 22.27 6.64 10.54
N GLY A 73 22.98 7.04 9.48
CA GLY A 73 22.69 6.67 8.10
C GLY A 73 22.81 5.17 7.84
N LEU A 74 23.83 4.50 8.37
CA LEU A 74 23.98 3.04 8.27
C LEU A 74 22.86 2.31 9.03
N ILE A 75 22.47 2.80 10.21
CA ILE A 75 21.35 2.24 10.98
C ILE A 75 20.03 2.45 10.22
N ALA A 76 19.81 3.63 9.65
CA ALA A 76 18.68 3.99 8.82
C ALA A 76 18.57 3.10 7.56
N VAL A 77 19.69 2.86 6.86
CA VAL A 77 19.76 1.96 5.70
C VAL A 77 19.51 0.50 6.10
N LEU A 78 20.10 0.03 7.20
CA LEU A 78 19.87 -1.33 7.71
C LEU A 78 18.41 -1.53 8.13
N TYR A 79 17.81 -0.55 8.81
CA TYR A 79 16.39 -0.55 9.15
C TYR A 79 15.53 -0.59 7.89
N GLY A 80 15.82 0.28 6.90
CA GLY A 80 15.14 0.29 5.62
C GLY A 80 15.21 -1.08 4.92
N TRP A 81 16.39 -1.70 4.87
CA TRP A 81 16.59 -3.01 4.25
C TRP A 81 15.92 -4.19 4.98
N LEU A 82 15.75 -4.10 6.31
CA LEU A 82 15.12 -5.15 7.13
C LEU A 82 13.60 -5.02 7.28
N ILE A 83 13.09 -3.79 7.33
CA ILE A 83 11.71 -3.49 7.73
C ILE A 83 10.87 -2.96 6.58
N LEU A 84 11.44 -2.12 5.71
CA LEU A 84 10.74 -1.69 4.51
C LEU A 84 10.92 -2.79 3.46
N THR A 85 9.83 -3.50 3.15
CA THR A 85 9.78 -4.35 1.96
C THR A 85 10.23 -3.52 0.76
N PRO A 86 11.31 -3.88 0.04
CA PRO A 86 11.68 -3.17 -1.18
C PRO A 86 10.47 -3.28 -2.12
N PRO A 87 9.91 -2.17 -2.64
CA PRO A 87 8.62 -2.21 -3.33
C PRO A 87 8.71 -3.15 -4.54
N VAL A 88 8.13 -4.35 -4.40
CA VAL A 88 8.17 -5.39 -5.43
C VAL A 88 7.33 -4.96 -6.63
N SER A 89 6.29 -4.15 -6.40
CA SER A 89 5.55 -3.42 -7.43
C SER A 89 6.44 -2.56 -8.34
N LEU A 90 7.58 -2.05 -7.86
CA LEU A 90 8.58 -1.33 -8.65
C LEU A 90 9.65 -2.24 -9.28
N ASN A 91 9.90 -3.44 -8.72
CA ASN A 91 10.91 -4.36 -9.23
C ASN A 91 10.38 -5.36 -10.27
N GLU A 92 9.13 -5.83 -10.17
CA GLU A 92 8.51 -6.67 -11.21
C GLU A 92 8.10 -5.87 -12.45
N ARG A 93 7.87 -4.55 -12.31
CA ARG A 93 7.66 -3.62 -13.44
C ARG A 93 8.93 -3.34 -14.27
N LYS A 94 10.03 -4.08 -14.09
CA LYS A 94 11.24 -3.99 -14.92
C LYS A 94 11.11 -4.55 -16.35
N GLY A 95 9.88 -4.73 -16.85
CA GLY A 95 9.58 -5.25 -18.18
C GLY A 95 8.55 -4.45 -19.01
N LEU A 96 7.79 -3.54 -18.40
CA LEU A 96 6.91 -2.61 -19.12
C LEU A 96 7.42 -1.17 -18.92
N PRO A 97 7.16 -0.23 -19.86
CA PRO A 97 7.42 1.18 -19.64
C PRO A 97 6.64 1.71 -18.42
N TRP A 98 7.08 2.84 -17.86
CA TRP A 98 6.46 3.52 -16.71
C TRP A 98 5.09 4.14 -17.05
N LEU A 99 4.13 3.31 -17.47
CA LEU A 99 2.83 3.70 -18.01
C LEU A 99 1.81 4.12 -16.94
N GLY A 100 2.08 3.97 -15.64
CA GLY A 100 1.11 4.40 -14.64
C GLY A 100 1.28 3.87 -13.22
N CYS A 101 0.26 4.08 -12.40
CA CYS A 101 0.23 3.90 -10.94
C CYS A 101 1.47 4.48 -10.22
N GLN A 102 1.93 5.67 -10.61
CA GLN A 102 3.00 6.35 -9.90
C GLN A 102 2.43 7.03 -8.64
N GLU A 103 3.18 7.08 -7.54
CA GLU A 103 2.73 7.85 -6.35
C GLU A 103 2.63 9.34 -6.71
N ASP A 104 1.47 9.95 -6.48
CA ASP A 104 1.26 11.39 -6.57
C ASP A 104 0.62 11.96 -5.29
N ASN A 105 0.09 13.19 -5.34
CA ASN A 105 -0.56 13.86 -4.21
C ASN A 105 -2.10 13.78 -4.24
N GLU A 106 -2.70 13.32 -5.32
CA GLU A 106 -4.16 13.30 -5.50
C GLU A 106 -4.77 12.01 -5.01
N GLY A 107 -4.07 10.88 -5.15
CA GLY A 107 -4.48 9.61 -4.53
C GLY A 107 -4.05 8.36 -5.28
N SER A 108 -4.67 7.24 -4.91
CA SER A 108 -4.60 5.96 -5.64
C SER A 108 -6.01 5.47 -5.96
N TRP A 109 -6.83 6.37 -6.54
CA TRP A 109 -8.23 6.10 -6.86
C TRP A 109 -8.41 4.88 -7.76
N ALA A 110 -9.37 4.06 -7.38
CA ALA A 110 -9.82 2.87 -8.08
C ALA A 110 -11.36 2.81 -8.03
N ILE A 111 -11.98 1.98 -8.87
CA ILE A 111 -13.43 1.89 -9.00
C ILE A 111 -13.93 0.50 -8.59
N GLY A 112 -14.98 0.47 -7.77
CA GLY A 112 -15.70 -0.74 -7.36
C GLY A 112 -17.14 -0.80 -7.90
N VAL A 113 -17.68 -2.01 -7.98
CA VAL A 113 -19.06 -2.32 -8.39
C VAL A 113 -19.85 -2.91 -7.22
N PHE A 114 -21.13 -2.56 -7.15
CA PHE A 114 -22.06 -2.95 -6.09
C PHE A 114 -23.42 -3.33 -6.69
N PHE A 115 -24.14 -4.26 -6.04
CA PHE A 115 -25.46 -4.73 -6.46
C PHE A 115 -26.43 -4.80 -5.29
N GLY A 116 -27.73 -4.64 -5.54
CA GLY A 116 -28.76 -4.73 -4.50
C GLY A 116 -30.18 -4.69 -5.05
N GLN A 117 -31.17 -4.88 -4.17
CA GLN A 117 -32.60 -4.80 -4.55
C GLN A 117 -33.15 -3.36 -4.53
N SER A 118 -32.35 -2.41 -4.02
CA SER A 118 -32.62 -0.98 -3.92
C SER A 118 -31.29 -0.23 -3.87
N PRO A 119 -31.25 1.08 -4.19
CA PRO A 119 -30.02 1.88 -4.09
C PRO A 119 -29.54 2.03 -2.64
N PHE A 120 -30.42 1.79 -1.66
CA PHE A 120 -30.11 1.82 -0.22
C PHE A 120 -29.71 0.45 0.35
N SER A 121 -29.58 -0.58 -0.49
CA SER A 121 -29.23 -1.95 -0.10
C SER A 121 -28.11 -2.54 -0.96
N LEU A 122 -27.29 -1.67 -1.55
CA LEU A 122 -26.17 -2.05 -2.39
C LEU A 122 -25.09 -2.74 -1.54
N LYS A 123 -24.57 -3.86 -2.05
CA LYS A 123 -23.47 -4.63 -1.44
C LYS A 123 -22.35 -4.84 -2.47
N PRO A 124 -21.08 -4.92 -2.06
CA PRO A 124 -19.96 -5.02 -2.99
C PRO A 124 -19.96 -6.38 -3.71
N ILE A 125 -19.37 -6.41 -4.91
CA ILE A 125 -19.43 -7.56 -5.82
C ILE A 125 -18.97 -8.88 -5.17
N GLU A 126 -17.99 -8.87 -4.26
CA GLU A 126 -17.54 -10.05 -3.50
C GLU A 126 -18.60 -10.69 -2.59
N THR A 127 -19.74 -10.04 -2.36
CA THR A 127 -20.88 -10.59 -1.61
C THR A 127 -21.92 -11.24 -2.52
N THR A 128 -21.87 -10.97 -3.82
CA THR A 128 -22.72 -11.62 -4.81
C THR A 128 -22.07 -12.92 -5.29
N GLU A 129 -22.87 -13.94 -5.62
CA GLU A 129 -22.35 -15.20 -6.18
C GLU A 129 -22.04 -15.06 -7.70
N ILE A 130 -21.47 -13.92 -8.09
CA ILE A 130 -21.01 -13.61 -9.45
C ILE A 130 -19.53 -13.99 -9.57
N TRP A 131 -19.27 -15.27 -9.79
CA TRP A 131 -17.97 -15.77 -10.26
C TRP A 131 -18.17 -16.85 -11.31
N ARG A 132 -17.21 -17.00 -12.23
CA ARG A 132 -17.14 -18.17 -13.12
C ARG A 132 -16.13 -19.15 -12.54
N ASN A 133 -16.33 -20.45 -12.73
CA ASN A 133 -15.29 -21.43 -12.38
C ASN A 133 -13.97 -21.22 -13.18
N GLU A 134 -14.04 -20.44 -14.27
CA GLU A 134 -12.94 -20.05 -15.16
C GLU A 134 -12.27 -18.70 -14.80
N SER A 135 -12.91 -17.81 -14.01
CA SER A 135 -12.35 -16.48 -13.68
C SER A 135 -11.23 -16.58 -12.66
N ALA A 136 -10.14 -15.82 -12.77
CA ALA A 136 -8.97 -15.97 -11.88
C ALA A 136 -9.16 -15.45 -10.44
N ALA A 137 -10.41 -15.19 -10.05
CA ALA A 137 -10.85 -14.68 -8.75
C ALA A 137 -12.11 -15.43 -8.31
N TRP A 138 -12.13 -15.87 -7.05
CA TRP A 138 -13.15 -16.77 -6.48
C TRP A 138 -13.42 -16.43 -4.99
N PRO A 139 -14.20 -15.37 -4.69
CA PRO A 139 -14.98 -14.54 -5.61
C PRO A 139 -14.18 -13.42 -6.27
N VAL A 140 -14.73 -12.76 -7.28
CA VAL A 140 -14.27 -11.42 -7.71
C VAL A 140 -14.49 -10.44 -6.56
N ALA A 141 -13.52 -9.54 -6.32
CA ALA A 141 -13.63 -8.52 -5.28
C ALA A 141 -13.26 -7.12 -5.82
N ASN A 142 -13.84 -6.10 -5.19
CA ASN A 142 -13.49 -4.71 -5.47
C ASN A 142 -12.03 -4.37 -5.02
N PRO A 143 -11.35 -3.43 -5.71
CA PRO A 143 -11.82 -2.67 -6.87
C PRO A 143 -11.75 -3.48 -8.16
N VAL A 144 -12.63 -3.20 -9.11
CA VAL A 144 -12.70 -3.91 -10.41
C VAL A 144 -12.00 -3.18 -11.55
N ILE A 145 -11.76 -1.86 -11.43
CA ILE A 145 -10.90 -1.08 -12.33
C ILE A 145 -9.88 -0.30 -11.50
N THR A 146 -8.63 -0.30 -11.97
CA THR A 146 -7.50 0.41 -11.37
C THR A 146 -6.64 1.08 -12.44
N CYS A 147 -5.76 2.01 -12.04
CA CYS A 147 -4.67 2.53 -12.86
C CYS A 147 -3.89 1.44 -13.62
N ALA A 148 -3.68 0.27 -12.99
CA ALA A 148 -2.94 -0.84 -13.59
C ALA A 148 -3.73 -1.46 -14.74
N SER A 149 -5.04 -1.67 -14.56
CA SER A 149 -5.88 -2.22 -15.64
C SER A 149 -5.87 -1.35 -16.91
N ALA A 150 -5.85 -0.02 -16.76
CA ALA A 150 -5.70 0.92 -17.88
C ALA A 150 -4.29 0.88 -18.48
N SER A 151 -3.26 0.99 -17.64
CA SER A 151 -1.84 1.05 -18.04
C SER A 151 -1.36 -0.22 -18.73
N ASP A 152 -1.73 -1.39 -18.20
CA ASP A 152 -1.40 -2.71 -18.77
C ASP A 152 -2.13 -2.94 -20.10
N SER A 153 -3.22 -2.22 -20.36
CA SER A 153 -3.93 -2.20 -21.65
C SER A 153 -3.37 -1.16 -22.63
N GLY A 154 -2.32 -0.43 -22.25
CA GLY A 154 -1.65 0.57 -23.09
C GLY A 154 -2.11 2.02 -22.90
N PHE A 155 -3.02 2.29 -21.97
CA PHE A 155 -3.56 3.64 -21.70
C PHE A 155 -2.92 4.21 -20.43
N PRO A 156 -2.00 5.19 -20.52
CA PRO A 156 -1.20 5.59 -19.37
C PRO A 156 -2.06 6.19 -18.26
N SER A 157 -1.91 5.73 -17.01
CA SER A 157 -2.87 6.08 -15.93
C SER A 157 -2.25 6.00 -14.54
N ASN A 158 -2.26 7.09 -13.76
CA ASN A 158 -1.88 7.08 -12.34
C ASN A 158 -3.04 6.68 -11.41
N PHE A 159 -4.27 7.06 -11.74
CA PHE A 159 -5.49 6.65 -11.02
C PHE A 159 -6.71 6.63 -11.96
N VAL A 160 -7.80 6.03 -11.47
CA VAL A 160 -9.14 6.10 -12.12
C VAL A 160 -10.20 6.55 -11.12
N ALA A 161 -11.00 7.55 -11.48
CA ALA A 161 -11.99 8.21 -10.60
C ALA A 161 -13.27 8.61 -11.37
N ASP A 162 -14.25 9.23 -10.71
CA ASP A 162 -15.49 9.72 -11.34
C ASP A 162 -16.25 8.71 -12.26
N PRO A 163 -16.57 7.49 -11.79
CA PRO A 163 -17.25 6.47 -12.59
C PRO A 163 -18.70 6.78 -12.93
N PHE A 164 -19.00 6.95 -14.22
CA PHE A 164 -20.35 6.99 -14.79
C PHE A 164 -20.67 5.74 -15.60
N LEU A 165 -21.72 5.03 -15.18
CA LEU A 165 -22.19 3.83 -15.84
C LEU A 165 -23.13 4.19 -17.01
N TYR A 166 -23.07 3.42 -18.09
CA TYR A 166 -24.04 3.43 -19.18
C TYR A 166 -24.41 2.00 -19.57
N VAL A 167 -25.65 1.60 -19.27
CA VAL A 167 -26.13 0.22 -19.46
C VAL A 167 -26.85 0.08 -20.80
N GLN A 168 -26.30 -0.72 -21.71
CA GLN A 168 -26.88 -0.99 -23.03
C GLN A 168 -27.22 -2.49 -23.18
N GLY A 169 -28.47 -2.85 -22.85
CA GLY A 169 -28.87 -4.25 -22.74
C GLY A 169 -28.22 -4.88 -21.51
N ASP A 170 -27.51 -5.98 -21.71
CA ASP A 170 -26.71 -6.66 -20.66
C ASP A 170 -25.23 -6.21 -20.65
N VAL A 171 -24.86 -5.26 -21.52
CA VAL A 171 -23.51 -4.70 -21.60
C VAL A 171 -23.41 -3.46 -20.72
N PHE A 172 -22.38 -3.42 -19.88
CA PHE A 172 -22.04 -2.24 -19.09
C PHE A 172 -20.88 -1.51 -19.77
N TYR A 173 -21.07 -0.24 -20.07
CA TYR A 173 -19.99 0.69 -20.41
C TYR A 173 -19.76 1.58 -19.20
N LEU A 174 -18.49 1.80 -18.84
CA LEU A 174 -18.11 2.62 -17.70
C LEU A 174 -17.14 3.69 -18.20
N PHE A 175 -17.61 4.93 -18.16
CA PHE A 175 -16.80 6.13 -18.44
C PHE A 175 -16.24 6.64 -17.11
N TYR A 176 -14.99 7.08 -17.10
CA TYR A 176 -14.32 7.52 -15.87
C TYR A 176 -13.17 8.47 -16.17
N GLU A 177 -12.79 9.30 -15.21
CA GLU A 177 -11.55 10.07 -15.25
C GLU A 177 -10.35 9.12 -15.16
N THR A 178 -9.40 9.22 -16.09
CA THR A 178 -8.09 8.58 -15.98
C THR A 178 -7.00 9.64 -16.03
N LYS A 179 -6.18 9.71 -14.98
CA LYS A 179 -5.08 10.67 -14.95
C LYS A 179 -3.86 10.14 -15.68
N ASN A 180 -3.57 10.72 -16.84
CA ASN A 180 -2.44 10.39 -17.69
C ASN A 180 -1.10 10.53 -16.96
N SER A 181 -0.29 9.47 -16.93
CA SER A 181 0.97 9.44 -16.15
C SER A 181 2.11 10.27 -16.75
N PHE A 182 1.95 10.81 -17.96
CA PHE A 182 2.96 11.65 -18.63
C PHE A 182 2.59 13.13 -18.62
N THR A 183 1.35 13.47 -18.96
CA THR A 183 0.86 14.87 -18.95
C THR A 183 0.39 15.32 -17.57
N MET A 184 0.12 14.37 -16.65
CA MET A 184 -0.49 14.59 -15.33
C MET A 184 -1.89 15.23 -15.39
N GLN A 185 -2.56 15.08 -16.53
CA GLN A 185 -3.89 15.58 -16.84
C GLN A 185 -4.94 14.47 -16.74
N GLY A 186 -6.17 14.80 -16.35
CA GLY A 186 -7.33 13.91 -16.46
C GLY A 186 -7.88 13.86 -17.88
N ASP A 187 -7.99 12.65 -18.43
CA ASP A 187 -8.63 12.33 -19.71
C ASP A 187 -9.86 11.43 -19.42
N ILE A 188 -10.82 11.30 -20.34
CA ILE A 188 -11.98 10.40 -20.13
C ILE A 188 -11.71 9.02 -20.73
N GLY A 189 -11.51 8.03 -19.87
CA GLY A 189 -11.38 6.62 -20.25
C GLY A 189 -12.74 5.92 -20.37
N VAL A 190 -12.80 4.83 -21.14
CA VAL A 190 -13.96 3.93 -21.18
C VAL A 190 -13.59 2.44 -21.18
N ALA A 191 -14.24 1.70 -20.30
CA ALA A 191 -14.17 0.24 -20.19
C ALA A 191 -15.54 -0.41 -20.42
N LYS A 192 -15.53 -1.70 -20.78
CA LYS A 192 -16.72 -2.50 -21.06
C LYS A 192 -16.73 -3.81 -20.27
N SER A 193 -17.87 -4.17 -19.70
CA SER A 193 -18.15 -5.48 -19.12
C SER A 193 -19.35 -6.15 -19.80
N ILE A 194 -19.28 -7.48 -19.90
CA ILE A 194 -20.33 -8.35 -20.48
C ILE A 194 -20.77 -9.45 -19.50
N ASP A 195 -20.37 -9.34 -18.24
CA ASP A 195 -20.56 -10.37 -17.20
C ASP A 195 -20.98 -9.77 -15.85
N LYS A 196 -21.81 -8.73 -15.89
CA LYS A 196 -22.25 -7.94 -14.73
C LYS A 196 -21.09 -7.35 -13.91
N GLY A 197 -20.09 -6.77 -14.58
CA GLY A 197 -19.00 -6.03 -13.93
C GLY A 197 -17.94 -6.90 -13.25
N ALA A 198 -17.92 -8.21 -13.50
CA ALA A 198 -16.93 -9.15 -12.94
C ALA A 198 -15.59 -9.13 -13.70
N THR A 199 -15.62 -8.84 -15.00
CA THR A 199 -14.46 -8.51 -15.83
C THR A 199 -14.70 -7.22 -16.60
N TRP A 200 -13.63 -6.47 -16.84
CA TRP A 200 -13.65 -5.21 -17.60
C TRP A 200 -12.57 -5.23 -18.67
N GLN A 201 -13.00 -5.04 -19.93
CA GLN A 201 -12.13 -4.79 -21.06
C GLN A 201 -11.93 -3.29 -21.23
N GLN A 202 -10.68 -2.84 -21.24
CA GLN A 202 -10.34 -1.48 -21.61
C GLN A 202 -10.54 -1.26 -23.11
N LEU A 203 -11.27 -0.19 -23.48
CA LEU A 203 -11.52 0.16 -24.88
C LEU A 203 -10.67 1.34 -25.35
N GLY A 204 -10.42 2.31 -24.46
CA GLY A 204 -9.49 3.41 -24.69
C GLY A 204 -9.93 4.73 -24.08
N ILE A 205 -9.34 5.82 -24.57
CA ILE A 205 -9.73 7.19 -24.24
C ILE A 205 -10.91 7.58 -25.15
N ALA A 206 -12.03 7.96 -24.53
CA ALA A 206 -13.24 8.44 -25.21
C ALA A 206 -13.21 9.95 -25.45
N LEU A 207 -12.52 10.72 -24.60
CA LEU A 207 -12.34 12.15 -24.80
C LEU A 207 -10.99 12.62 -24.22
N ASP A 208 -10.26 13.37 -25.04
CA ASP A 208 -8.96 13.99 -24.77
C ASP A 208 -9.04 15.44 -25.31
N GLU A 209 -8.50 16.40 -24.56
CA GLU A 209 -8.55 17.85 -24.81
C GLU A 209 -7.26 18.50 -24.27
N GLU A 210 -7.01 19.78 -24.57
CA GLU A 210 -5.81 20.49 -24.07
C GLU A 210 -5.86 20.88 -22.56
N TRP A 211 -6.84 20.38 -21.81
CA TRP A 211 -7.08 20.72 -20.39
C TRP A 211 -7.72 19.54 -19.65
N HIS A 212 -7.62 19.57 -18.32
CA HIS A 212 -8.12 18.51 -17.44
C HIS A 212 -9.63 18.28 -17.60
N LEU A 213 -9.99 17.02 -17.81
CA LEU A 213 -11.36 16.51 -17.86
C LEU A 213 -11.60 15.53 -16.71
N SER A 214 -12.75 15.63 -16.06
CA SER A 214 -13.24 14.65 -15.09
C SER A 214 -14.77 14.53 -15.20
N TYR A 215 -15.43 13.86 -14.24
CA TYR A 215 -16.89 13.81 -14.11
C TYR A 215 -17.67 13.57 -15.43
N PRO A 216 -17.40 12.50 -16.20
CA PRO A 216 -17.98 12.28 -17.54
C PRO A 216 -19.48 11.92 -17.50
N TYR A 217 -20.35 12.91 -17.28
CA TYR A 217 -21.79 12.69 -17.16
C TYR A 217 -22.42 12.27 -18.51
N VAL A 218 -22.55 10.96 -18.74
CA VAL A 218 -23.18 10.40 -19.94
C VAL A 218 -24.70 10.24 -19.75
N PHE A 219 -25.49 10.65 -20.75
CA PHE A 219 -26.95 10.50 -20.79
C PHE A 219 -27.50 10.34 -22.21
N ASN A 220 -28.73 9.83 -22.33
CA ASN A 220 -29.46 9.78 -23.61
C ASN A 220 -30.51 10.90 -23.67
N TYR A 221 -30.63 11.55 -24.82
CA TYR A 221 -31.71 12.50 -25.10
C TYR A 221 -32.15 12.37 -26.57
N LEU A 222 -33.45 12.16 -26.78
CA LEU A 222 -34.06 11.96 -28.12
C LEU A 222 -33.34 10.90 -28.98
N GLY A 223 -32.83 9.83 -28.36
CA GLY A 223 -32.11 8.75 -29.03
C GLY A 223 -30.62 9.02 -29.28
N GLN A 224 -30.15 10.26 -29.09
CA GLN A 224 -28.74 10.62 -29.14
C GLN A 224 -28.08 10.42 -27.77
N ILE A 225 -26.78 10.09 -27.76
CA ILE A 225 -26.00 9.94 -26.53
C ILE A 225 -25.07 11.16 -26.40
N TYR A 226 -25.12 11.80 -25.25
CA TYR A 226 -24.32 12.97 -24.90
C TYR A 226 -23.42 12.67 -23.70
N MET A 227 -22.23 13.29 -23.69
CA MET A 227 -21.32 13.35 -22.55
C MET A 227 -21.14 14.81 -22.15
N MET A 228 -21.23 15.07 -20.85
CA MET A 228 -21.00 16.38 -20.24
C MET A 228 -19.91 16.24 -19.17
N PRO A 229 -18.61 16.27 -19.55
CA PRO A 229 -17.52 16.21 -18.59
C PRO A 229 -17.43 17.51 -17.79
N GLU A 230 -16.73 17.48 -16.65
CA GLU A 230 -16.18 18.69 -16.08
C GLU A 230 -15.12 19.26 -17.04
N SER A 231 -15.28 20.53 -17.41
CA SER A 231 -14.30 21.31 -18.16
C SER A 231 -14.04 22.67 -17.48
N SER A 232 -13.99 22.67 -16.15
CA SER A 232 -13.89 23.87 -15.31
C SER A 232 -12.65 24.72 -15.64
N GLN A 233 -11.51 24.08 -15.91
CA GLN A 233 -10.27 24.74 -16.37
C GLN A 233 -10.45 25.54 -17.67
N LYS A 234 -11.39 25.14 -18.55
CA LYS A 234 -11.69 25.84 -19.79
C LYS A 234 -12.60 27.07 -19.60
N GLY A 235 -13.27 27.20 -18.45
CA GLY A 235 -14.24 28.26 -18.19
C GLY A 235 -15.62 28.03 -18.82
N GLU A 236 -15.90 26.82 -19.31
CA GLU A 236 -17.10 26.46 -20.07
C GLU A 236 -17.67 25.13 -19.57
N LEU A 237 -18.99 24.95 -19.71
CA LEU A 237 -19.67 23.66 -19.62
C LEU A 237 -20.11 23.23 -21.03
N ARG A 238 -19.62 22.06 -21.45
CA ARG A 238 -19.68 21.57 -22.83
C ARG A 238 -20.48 20.28 -22.94
N LEU A 239 -21.21 20.12 -24.04
CA LEU A 239 -21.84 18.87 -24.43
C LEU A 239 -21.13 18.30 -25.66
N TYR A 240 -20.69 17.05 -25.54
CA TYR A 240 -20.15 16.26 -26.63
C TYR A 240 -21.21 15.23 -27.05
N ARG A 241 -21.43 15.06 -28.34
CA ARG A 241 -22.34 14.04 -28.88
C ARG A 241 -21.52 12.91 -29.50
N VAL A 242 -21.97 11.68 -29.31
CA VAL A 242 -21.28 10.52 -29.88
C VAL A 242 -21.43 10.46 -31.40
N THR A 243 -20.36 10.12 -32.11
CA THR A 243 -20.36 9.79 -33.54
C THR A 243 -20.18 8.29 -33.76
N ASN A 244 -19.31 7.63 -32.98
CA ASN A 244 -19.09 6.19 -32.98
C ASN A 244 -18.95 5.67 -31.53
N PHE A 245 -20.03 5.10 -30.99
CA PHE A 245 -20.10 4.72 -29.58
C PHE A 245 -19.23 3.47 -29.29
N PRO A 246 -18.38 3.48 -28.24
CA PRO A 246 -18.28 4.49 -27.16
C PRO A 246 -17.08 5.46 -27.27
N LEU A 247 -16.31 5.44 -28.36
CA LEU A 247 -14.98 6.05 -28.41
C LEU A 247 -14.88 7.39 -29.15
N GLU A 248 -15.72 7.65 -30.16
CA GLU A 248 -15.64 8.91 -30.93
C GLU A 248 -16.77 9.86 -30.55
N TRP A 249 -16.39 11.07 -30.16
CA TRP A 249 -17.27 12.13 -29.68
C TRP A 249 -16.88 13.46 -30.32
N GLU A 250 -17.87 14.27 -30.70
CA GLU A 250 -17.67 15.61 -31.24
C GLU A 250 -18.30 16.66 -30.33
N LEU A 251 -17.70 17.85 -30.22
CA LEU A 251 -18.28 18.97 -29.49
C LEU A 251 -19.57 19.43 -30.19
N ASP A 252 -20.72 19.16 -29.57
CA ASP A 252 -22.03 19.52 -30.11
C ASP A 252 -22.35 21.00 -29.78
N GLN A 253 -22.08 21.43 -28.54
CA GLN A 253 -22.37 22.80 -28.08
C GLN A 253 -21.73 23.17 -26.73
N VAL A 254 -21.53 24.47 -26.53
CA VAL A 254 -21.23 25.07 -25.21
C VAL A 254 -22.54 25.54 -24.58
N ILE A 255 -23.04 24.81 -23.58
CA ILE A 255 -24.32 25.13 -22.92
C ILE A 255 -24.20 26.23 -21.85
N MET A 256 -23.00 26.48 -21.33
CA MET A 256 -22.74 27.60 -20.41
C MET A 256 -21.29 28.08 -20.49
N LYS A 257 -21.08 29.40 -20.43
CA LYS A 257 -19.75 30.01 -20.28
C LYS A 257 -19.47 30.31 -18.81
N LYS A 258 -19.33 29.25 -18.01
CA LYS A 258 -19.07 29.30 -16.58
C LYS A 258 -18.20 28.08 -16.20
N PRO A 259 -17.16 28.22 -15.35
CA PRO A 259 -16.32 27.11 -14.88
C PRO A 259 -17.07 26.28 -13.83
N LEU A 260 -18.06 25.52 -14.28
CA LEU A 260 -18.82 24.63 -13.42
C LEU A 260 -18.05 23.31 -13.20
N ILE A 261 -18.05 22.87 -11.96
CA ILE A 261 -17.50 21.58 -11.52
C ILE A 261 -18.63 20.57 -11.25
N ASP A 262 -18.33 19.28 -11.33
CA ASP A 262 -19.23 18.14 -11.05
C ASP A 262 -20.68 18.32 -11.53
N SER A 263 -20.87 18.71 -12.79
CA SER A 263 -22.18 19.10 -13.28
C SER A 263 -23.04 17.91 -13.70
N PHE A 264 -24.34 17.93 -13.37
CA PHE A 264 -25.30 16.94 -13.86
C PHE A 264 -26.62 17.59 -14.32
N ILE A 265 -27.32 16.91 -15.24
CA ILE A 265 -28.67 17.32 -15.71
C ILE A 265 -29.70 16.24 -15.36
N ILE A 266 -30.85 16.63 -14.82
CA ILE A 266 -31.98 15.74 -14.56
C ILE A 266 -33.33 16.35 -14.94
N ASP A 267 -34.21 15.56 -15.58
CA ASP A 267 -35.62 15.92 -15.73
C ASP A 267 -36.35 15.85 -14.37
N HIS A 268 -37.13 16.88 -14.07
CA HIS A 268 -38.06 16.89 -12.96
C HIS A 268 -39.29 17.75 -13.26
N ASN A 269 -40.45 17.09 -13.31
CA ASN A 269 -41.77 17.67 -13.57
C ASN A 269 -41.89 18.38 -14.93
N GLY A 270 -41.21 17.86 -15.97
CA GLY A 270 -41.24 18.41 -17.33
C GLY A 270 -40.31 19.62 -17.55
N GLU A 271 -39.43 19.91 -16.58
CA GLU A 271 -38.30 20.83 -16.74
C GLU A 271 -36.99 20.09 -16.52
N TYR A 272 -35.96 20.46 -17.26
CA TYR A 272 -34.59 20.01 -17.04
C TYR A 272 -33.91 20.90 -16.03
N TRP A 273 -33.18 20.30 -15.09
CA TRP A 273 -32.46 20.97 -14.03
C TRP A 273 -30.98 20.63 -14.11
N LEU A 274 -30.13 21.66 -14.20
CA LEU A 274 -28.68 21.55 -14.16
C LEU A 274 -28.22 21.91 -12.75
N PHE A 275 -27.38 21.08 -12.15
CA PHE A 275 -26.73 21.29 -10.87
C PHE A 275 -25.22 21.35 -11.10
N GLY A 276 -24.51 22.21 -10.37
CA GLY A 276 -23.05 22.29 -10.39
C GLY A 276 -22.53 23.29 -9.36
N SER A 277 -21.23 23.27 -9.10
CA SER A 277 -20.57 24.24 -8.20
C SER A 277 -19.58 25.12 -8.97
N GLU A 278 -19.18 26.26 -8.40
CA GLU A 278 -18.21 27.17 -8.99
C GLU A 278 -17.09 27.46 -7.99
N HIS A 279 -15.83 27.30 -8.41
CA HIS A 279 -14.66 27.56 -7.55
C HIS A 279 -13.97 28.91 -7.80
N SER A 280 -14.37 29.64 -8.84
CA SER A 280 -13.80 30.95 -9.24
C SER A 280 -14.24 32.13 -8.37
N SER A 281 -15.25 31.98 -7.52
CA SER A 281 -15.70 33.04 -6.61
C SER A 281 -14.71 33.22 -5.45
N PHE A 282 -14.42 34.46 -5.07
CA PHE A 282 -13.44 34.77 -4.01
C PHE A 282 -13.93 34.23 -2.65
N GLY A 283 -13.30 33.16 -2.15
CA GLY A 283 -13.73 32.44 -0.95
C GLY A 283 -14.59 31.20 -1.20
N ALA A 284 -14.80 30.80 -2.46
CA ALA A 284 -15.45 29.52 -2.79
C ALA A 284 -14.63 28.33 -2.25
N THR A 285 -15.34 27.31 -1.79
CA THR A 285 -14.77 26.04 -1.31
C THR A 285 -15.58 24.88 -1.91
N ASN A 286 -15.26 23.63 -1.58
CA ASN A 286 -16.10 22.45 -1.91
C ASN A 286 -17.49 22.45 -1.20
N GLY A 287 -18.01 23.61 -0.83
CA GLY A 287 -19.28 23.86 -0.13
C GLY A 287 -20.26 24.78 -0.89
N GLN A 288 -20.01 25.10 -2.16
CA GLN A 288 -20.95 25.83 -3.02
C GLN A 288 -21.86 24.88 -3.82
N LEU A 289 -23.11 25.28 -4.10
CA LEU A 289 -24.02 24.63 -5.05
C LEU A 289 -24.90 25.68 -5.75
N GLU A 290 -25.05 25.56 -7.06
CA GLU A 290 -25.96 26.34 -7.89
C GLU A 290 -26.85 25.44 -8.74
N ILE A 291 -28.05 25.94 -9.06
CA ILE A 291 -29.06 25.26 -9.86
C ILE A 291 -29.51 26.15 -11.02
N TRP A 292 -29.74 25.56 -12.19
CA TRP A 292 -30.38 26.21 -13.33
C TRP A 292 -31.52 25.33 -13.85
N TYR A 293 -32.47 25.93 -14.56
CA TYR A 293 -33.58 25.22 -15.20
C TYR A 293 -33.72 25.59 -16.68
N SER A 294 -34.26 24.67 -17.46
CA SER A 294 -34.53 24.83 -18.89
C SER A 294 -35.66 23.91 -19.36
N SER A 295 -36.24 24.22 -20.52
CA SER A 295 -37.17 23.32 -21.22
C SER A 295 -36.47 22.23 -22.03
N SER A 296 -35.13 22.24 -22.08
CA SER A 296 -34.30 21.30 -22.83
C SER A 296 -32.97 21.07 -22.09
N PRO A 297 -32.38 19.86 -22.10
CA PRO A 297 -31.06 19.63 -21.52
C PRO A 297 -29.94 20.35 -22.31
N LEU A 298 -30.26 20.84 -23.51
CA LEU A 298 -29.37 21.63 -24.36
C LEU A 298 -29.45 23.15 -24.02
N GLY A 299 -30.25 23.53 -23.02
CA GLY A 299 -30.51 24.93 -22.68
C GLY A 299 -31.52 25.61 -23.60
N PRO A 300 -31.60 26.96 -23.58
CA PRO A 300 -30.79 27.87 -22.76
C PRO A 300 -31.15 27.75 -21.26
N TRP A 301 -30.14 27.87 -20.42
CA TRP A 301 -30.24 27.70 -18.97
C TRP A 301 -30.58 29.00 -18.24
N LYS A 302 -31.59 28.97 -17.36
CA LYS A 302 -31.99 30.10 -16.50
C LYS A 302 -31.58 29.81 -15.05
N PRO A 303 -30.92 30.75 -14.34
CA PRO A 303 -30.52 30.53 -12.95
C PRO A 303 -31.73 30.39 -12.04
N HIS A 304 -31.63 29.50 -11.05
CA HIS A 304 -32.61 29.39 -9.99
C HIS A 304 -32.63 30.65 -9.12
N LYS A 305 -33.80 31.06 -8.63
CA LYS A 305 -34.00 32.32 -7.90
C LYS A 305 -33.18 32.41 -6.60
N LYS A 306 -32.76 31.28 -6.02
CA LYS A 306 -31.96 31.19 -4.80
C LYS A 306 -30.46 30.93 -5.04
N ASN A 307 -29.94 31.03 -6.27
CA ASN A 307 -28.50 30.85 -6.48
C ASN A 307 -27.65 31.91 -5.75
N PRO A 308 -26.52 31.53 -5.12
CA PRO A 308 -26.10 30.15 -4.85
C PRO A 308 -26.96 29.49 -3.77
N ILE A 309 -27.45 28.28 -4.05
CA ILE A 309 -28.32 27.49 -3.17
C ILE A 309 -27.63 27.23 -1.83
N TYR A 310 -26.36 26.86 -1.92
CA TYR A 310 -25.46 26.71 -0.78
C TYR A 310 -24.16 27.45 -1.07
N ASN A 311 -23.61 28.07 -0.03
CA ASN A 311 -22.22 28.51 0.07
C ASN A 311 -21.82 28.36 1.54
N THR A 312 -21.35 27.17 1.90
CA THR A 312 -21.23 26.69 3.28
C THR A 312 -19.94 25.89 3.48
N TYR A 313 -19.81 25.19 4.61
CA TYR A 313 -18.65 24.34 4.91
C TYR A 313 -18.50 23.21 3.89
N ARG A 314 -17.25 22.93 3.50
CA ARG A 314 -16.86 21.82 2.62
C ARG A 314 -17.30 20.42 3.08
N SER A 315 -17.72 20.26 4.33
CA SER A 315 -18.26 19.00 4.90
C SER A 315 -19.75 18.78 4.63
N PHE A 316 -20.47 19.79 4.12
CA PHE A 316 -21.93 19.75 4.00
C PHE A 316 -22.44 18.79 2.92
N GLY A 317 -21.65 18.49 1.87
CA GLY A 317 -22.15 17.73 0.71
C GLY A 317 -22.70 18.61 -0.43
N ALA A 318 -22.31 19.88 -0.53
CA ALA A 318 -22.82 20.80 -1.56
C ALA A 318 -22.29 20.46 -2.97
N ARG A 319 -20.97 20.24 -3.11
CA ARG A 319 -20.34 19.70 -4.34
C ARG A 319 -20.97 18.34 -4.68
N ASN A 320 -21.30 18.08 -5.95
CA ASN A 320 -22.00 16.85 -6.34
C ASN A 320 -21.07 15.63 -6.32
N GLY A 321 -21.61 14.45 -6.03
CA GLY A 321 -20.84 13.20 -5.92
C GLY A 321 -21.33 12.11 -6.85
N GLY A 322 -21.73 12.46 -8.08
CA GLY A 322 -22.20 11.52 -9.10
C GLY A 322 -23.67 11.68 -9.49
N ARG A 323 -24.23 10.63 -10.10
CA ARG A 323 -25.55 10.69 -10.76
C ARG A 323 -26.71 10.80 -9.75
N PRO A 324 -27.62 11.78 -9.90
CA PRO A 324 -28.86 11.80 -9.11
C PRO A 324 -29.78 10.64 -9.53
N PHE A 325 -30.49 10.04 -8.58
CA PHE A 325 -31.35 8.88 -8.84
C PHE A 325 -32.77 9.08 -8.31
N ARG A 326 -33.72 8.31 -8.86
CA ARG A 326 -35.12 8.29 -8.43
C ARG A 326 -35.45 6.97 -7.76
N TYR A 327 -36.03 7.01 -6.58
CA TYR A 327 -36.47 5.82 -5.85
C TYR A 327 -37.78 6.08 -5.11
N ASN A 328 -38.75 5.16 -5.26
CA ASN A 328 -40.11 5.27 -4.72
C ASN A 328 -40.76 6.65 -4.98
N GLY A 329 -40.60 7.17 -6.22
CA GLY A 329 -41.13 8.47 -6.65
C GLY A 329 -40.34 9.70 -6.18
N ASN A 330 -39.38 9.56 -5.26
CA ASN A 330 -38.58 10.66 -4.74
C ASN A 330 -37.29 10.84 -5.55
N LEU A 331 -36.77 12.06 -5.61
CA LEU A 331 -35.47 12.40 -6.19
C LEU A 331 -34.39 12.44 -5.10
N TYR A 332 -33.22 11.89 -5.39
CA TYR A 332 -32.06 11.90 -4.51
C TYR A 332 -30.83 12.49 -5.23
N ARG A 333 -30.12 13.38 -4.53
CA ARG A 333 -28.84 13.96 -4.96
C ARG A 333 -27.72 13.32 -4.14
N ILE A 334 -26.57 13.10 -4.76
CA ILE A 334 -25.35 12.62 -4.11
C ILE A 334 -24.39 13.82 -4.02
N GLY A 335 -23.73 14.00 -2.87
CA GLY A 335 -22.82 15.11 -2.62
C GLY A 335 -21.57 14.72 -1.84
N GLN A 336 -20.50 15.50 -1.98
CA GLN A 336 -19.19 15.18 -1.41
C GLN A 336 -18.95 15.82 -0.04
N ASP A 337 -18.60 15.01 0.96
CA ASP A 337 -18.03 15.49 2.21
C ASP A 337 -16.52 15.68 2.03
N CYS A 338 -16.10 16.92 1.79
CA CYS A 338 -14.70 17.34 1.74
C CYS A 338 -14.20 17.86 3.11
N GLY A 339 -14.87 17.51 4.21
CA GLY A 339 -14.67 18.08 5.54
C GLY A 339 -13.24 17.94 6.09
N GLU A 340 -12.78 16.70 6.22
CA GLU A 340 -11.46 16.34 6.76
C GLU A 340 -10.38 16.41 5.68
N THR A 341 -10.66 15.76 4.54
CA THR A 341 -9.81 15.67 3.34
C THR A 341 -10.70 15.77 2.09
N TYR A 342 -10.12 16.07 0.92
CA TYR A 342 -10.86 16.05 -0.34
C TYR A 342 -11.44 14.66 -0.59
N GLY A 343 -12.76 14.54 -0.72
CA GLY A 343 -13.43 13.28 -0.99
C GLY A 343 -13.45 12.28 0.18
N ARG A 344 -13.57 12.75 1.44
CA ARG A 344 -13.58 11.86 2.62
C ARG A 344 -14.67 10.79 2.55
N ARG A 345 -15.85 11.15 2.04
CA ARG A 345 -17.00 10.28 1.79
C ARG A 345 -18.03 11.00 0.92
N VAL A 346 -19.02 10.28 0.41
CA VAL A 346 -20.25 10.87 -0.13
C VAL A 346 -21.38 10.91 0.91
N ARG A 347 -22.38 11.75 0.64
CA ARG A 347 -23.64 11.92 1.38
C ARG A 347 -24.80 11.86 0.41
N ILE A 348 -25.97 11.42 0.86
CA ILE A 348 -27.18 11.34 0.02
C ILE A 348 -28.24 12.27 0.59
N PHE A 349 -28.86 13.06 -0.28
CA PHE A 349 -29.90 14.01 0.07
C PHE A 349 -31.19 13.69 -0.67
N LYS A 350 -32.28 13.49 0.06
CA LYS A 350 -33.62 13.45 -0.53
C LYS A 350 -34.03 14.87 -0.88
N VAL A 351 -34.31 15.14 -2.15
CA VAL A 351 -34.84 16.43 -2.60
C VAL A 351 -36.34 16.47 -2.29
N GLU A 352 -36.73 17.34 -1.36
CA GLU A 352 -38.14 17.54 -0.97
C GLU A 352 -38.84 18.60 -1.82
N VAL A 353 -38.10 19.63 -2.24
CA VAL A 353 -38.61 20.72 -3.07
C VAL A 353 -37.62 21.03 -4.17
N LEU A 354 -38.08 20.99 -5.42
CA LEU A 354 -37.37 21.46 -6.60
C LEU A 354 -38.36 22.24 -7.48
N SER A 355 -38.22 23.56 -7.48
CA SER A 355 -39.09 24.50 -8.21
C SER A 355 -38.27 25.69 -8.67
N ARG A 356 -38.80 26.56 -9.53
CA ARG A 356 -38.06 27.74 -10.03
C ARG A 356 -37.74 28.81 -8.96
N VAL A 357 -38.38 28.73 -7.79
CA VAL A 357 -38.31 29.75 -6.73
C VAL A 357 -37.80 29.22 -5.39
N ASP A 358 -37.84 27.91 -5.18
CA ASP A 358 -37.45 27.26 -3.94
C ASP A 358 -36.76 25.91 -4.20
N TYR A 359 -35.83 25.57 -3.33
CA TYR A 359 -35.10 24.31 -3.29
C TYR A 359 -34.93 23.88 -1.82
N LYS A 360 -35.18 22.59 -1.55
CA LYS A 360 -34.96 21.99 -0.23
C LYS A 360 -34.59 20.52 -0.39
N GLU A 361 -33.55 20.11 0.30
CA GLU A 361 -33.16 18.71 0.45
C GLU A 361 -32.92 18.37 1.93
N VAL A 362 -32.96 17.08 2.26
CA VAL A 362 -32.72 16.54 3.61
C VAL A 362 -31.79 15.33 3.50
N GLU A 363 -30.72 15.30 4.30
CA GLU A 363 -29.79 14.18 4.33
C GLU A 363 -30.49 12.88 4.75
N VAL A 364 -30.18 11.78 4.07
CA VAL A 364 -30.63 10.43 4.39
C VAL A 364 -29.43 9.50 4.62
N PRO A 365 -29.58 8.40 5.38
CA PRO A 365 -28.46 7.50 5.65
C PRO A 365 -27.77 6.99 4.38
N PHE A 366 -26.44 7.07 4.38
CA PHE A 366 -25.60 6.48 3.34
C PHE A 366 -25.62 4.94 3.48
N PRO A 367 -25.79 4.17 2.39
CA PRO A 367 -26.07 2.73 2.49
C PRO A 367 -24.85 1.82 2.64
N PHE A 368 -23.63 2.36 2.65
CA PHE A 368 -22.41 1.58 2.79
C PHE A 368 -21.83 1.71 4.19
N GLU A 369 -21.52 0.58 4.81
CA GLU A 369 -20.76 0.52 6.07
C GLU A 369 -19.28 0.81 5.78
N GLU A 370 -18.65 1.70 6.55
CA GLU A 370 -17.21 1.95 6.42
C GLU A 370 -16.40 0.72 6.85
N SER A 371 -15.42 0.33 6.02
CA SER A 371 -14.60 -0.84 6.32
C SER A 371 -13.75 -0.62 7.57
N SER A 372 -13.89 -1.53 8.55
CA SER A 372 -13.08 -1.53 9.77
C SER A 372 -11.58 -1.82 9.52
N LYS A 373 -11.18 -2.13 8.29
CA LYS A 373 -9.77 -2.24 7.88
C LYS A 373 -9.08 -0.89 7.70
N GLY A 374 -9.83 0.23 7.66
CA GLY A 374 -9.27 1.54 7.35
C GLY A 374 -8.51 1.53 6.01
N ARG A 375 -7.31 2.11 5.96
CA ARG A 375 -6.50 2.24 4.73
C ARG A 375 -6.14 0.90 4.04
N ASN A 376 -6.29 -0.25 4.71
CA ASN A 376 -6.12 -1.57 4.07
C ASN A 376 -7.35 -2.03 3.25
N ALA A 377 -8.45 -1.28 3.28
CA ALA A 377 -9.52 -1.38 2.29
C ALA A 377 -9.28 -0.37 1.17
N TRP A 378 -9.58 -0.77 -0.08
CA TRP A 378 -9.31 0.04 -1.27
C TRP A 378 -10.01 1.41 -1.28
N ASN A 379 -11.17 1.52 -0.63
CA ASN A 379 -11.97 2.72 -0.42
C ASN A 379 -11.93 3.22 1.05
N GLY A 380 -11.00 2.73 1.85
CA GLY A 380 -11.04 2.87 3.31
C GLY A 380 -10.50 4.19 3.87
N ALA A 381 -9.92 5.06 3.04
CA ALA A 381 -9.60 6.43 3.42
C ALA A 381 -10.62 7.44 2.86
N ARG A 382 -11.07 7.22 1.62
CA ARG A 382 -11.81 8.19 0.80
C ARG A 382 -12.66 7.52 -0.28
N TYR A 383 -13.74 8.19 -0.67
CA TYR A 383 -14.63 7.88 -1.80
C TYR A 383 -15.51 9.12 -2.03
N HIS A 384 -15.63 9.59 -3.27
CA HIS A 384 -16.26 10.88 -3.58
C HIS A 384 -17.26 10.84 -4.73
N HIS A 385 -17.30 9.74 -5.48
CA HIS A 385 -18.25 9.57 -6.58
C HIS A 385 -19.06 8.27 -6.45
N LEU A 386 -20.36 8.35 -6.73
CA LEU A 386 -21.28 7.22 -6.82
C LEU A 386 -22.31 7.44 -7.95
N ASP A 387 -22.39 6.53 -8.91
CA ASP A 387 -23.48 6.43 -9.89
C ASP A 387 -24.28 5.16 -9.61
N VAL A 388 -25.60 5.28 -9.45
CA VAL A 388 -26.52 4.17 -9.17
C VAL A 388 -27.67 4.14 -10.16
N GLN A 389 -27.94 2.95 -10.73
CA GLN A 389 -28.93 2.77 -11.78
C GLN A 389 -29.73 1.48 -11.57
N GLN A 390 -30.99 1.50 -11.98
CA GLN A 390 -31.83 0.31 -11.99
C GLN A 390 -31.67 -0.43 -13.33
N LEU A 391 -31.34 -1.71 -13.25
CA LEU A 391 -31.25 -2.61 -14.39
C LEU A 391 -32.66 -3.00 -14.87
N LYS A 392 -32.76 -3.50 -16.11
CA LYS A 392 -34.03 -4.00 -16.68
C LYS A 392 -34.65 -5.17 -15.89
N SER A 393 -33.85 -5.87 -15.09
CA SER A 393 -34.29 -6.93 -14.16
C SER A 393 -34.98 -6.39 -12.90
N GLY A 394 -34.96 -5.07 -12.66
CA GLY A 394 -35.39 -4.44 -11.41
C GLY A 394 -34.32 -4.37 -10.32
N GLU A 395 -33.24 -5.16 -10.44
CA GLU A 395 -32.02 -5.09 -9.63
C GLU A 395 -31.33 -3.74 -9.80
N TRP A 396 -30.69 -3.25 -8.73
CA TRP A 396 -29.89 -2.02 -8.75
C TRP A 396 -28.41 -2.36 -8.84
N VAL A 397 -27.70 -1.59 -9.67
CA VAL A 397 -26.24 -1.57 -9.76
C VAL A 397 -25.72 -0.21 -9.30
N GLY A 398 -24.58 -0.20 -8.63
CA GLY A 398 -23.83 1.01 -8.29
C GLY A 398 -22.37 0.89 -8.68
N VAL A 399 -21.78 1.98 -9.12
CA VAL A 399 -20.32 2.14 -9.31
C VAL A 399 -19.84 3.28 -8.43
N MET A 400 -18.74 3.06 -7.71
CA MET A 400 -18.21 4.02 -6.75
C MET A 400 -16.69 4.06 -6.88
N ASP A 401 -16.10 5.24 -6.81
CA ASP A 401 -14.65 5.34 -6.62
C ASP A 401 -14.24 5.11 -5.17
N GLY A 402 -12.94 5.03 -4.93
CA GLY A 402 -12.39 4.85 -3.61
C GLY A 402 -10.87 4.88 -3.59
N ASP A 403 -10.33 5.36 -2.48
CA ASP A 403 -8.89 5.45 -2.25
C ASP A 403 -8.52 5.07 -0.80
N ARG A 404 -7.29 4.56 -0.66
CA ARG A 404 -6.57 4.17 0.56
C ARG A 404 -5.62 5.27 1.05
N VAL A 405 -5.32 6.24 0.19
CA VAL A 405 -4.39 7.35 0.43
C VAL A 405 -5.21 8.64 0.69
N PRO A 406 -4.89 9.46 1.71
CA PRO A 406 -5.45 10.81 1.84
C PRO A 406 -4.85 11.79 0.82
N SER A 407 -5.59 12.85 0.49
CA SER A 407 -5.06 13.93 -0.36
C SER A 407 -3.80 14.56 0.29
N GLY A 408 -2.74 14.71 -0.50
CA GLY A 408 -1.47 15.29 -0.09
C GLY A 408 -0.56 14.38 0.76
N ASP A 409 -0.86 13.08 0.87
CA ASP A 409 -0.13 12.12 1.71
C ASP A 409 1.37 12.05 1.36
N SER A 410 1.74 11.99 0.08
CA SER A 410 3.15 11.90 -0.35
C SER A 410 3.97 13.14 0.02
N VAL A 411 3.45 14.36 -0.20
CA VAL A 411 4.09 15.60 0.29
C VAL A 411 4.09 15.67 1.82
N HIS A 412 3.02 15.27 2.50
CA HIS A 412 2.97 15.30 3.96
C HIS A 412 4.01 14.36 4.58
N ARG A 413 4.10 13.12 4.08
CA ARG A 413 5.15 12.15 4.41
C ARG A 413 6.54 12.73 4.16
N PHE A 414 6.79 13.28 2.97
CA PHE A 414 8.09 13.88 2.65
C PHE A 414 8.48 15.00 3.64
N LEU A 415 7.55 15.90 3.97
CA LEU A 415 7.77 16.98 4.95
C LEU A 415 8.05 16.44 6.36
N LEU A 416 7.32 15.42 6.83
CA LEU A 416 7.60 14.75 8.11
C LEU A 416 8.96 14.05 8.11
N GLY A 417 9.31 13.41 7.00
CA GLY A 417 10.62 12.79 6.79
C GLY A 417 11.77 13.80 6.89
N CYS A 418 11.67 14.92 6.15
CA CYS A 418 12.61 16.02 6.23
C CYS A 418 12.70 16.64 7.63
N ALA A 419 11.56 16.82 8.32
CA ALA A 419 11.53 17.30 9.71
C ALA A 419 12.25 16.33 10.66
N SER A 420 12.09 15.02 10.48
CA SER A 420 12.79 14.00 11.27
C SER A 420 14.30 14.03 11.03
N VAL A 421 14.75 14.16 9.78
CA VAL A 421 16.18 14.32 9.42
C VAL A 421 16.77 15.62 9.99
N ALA A 422 16.01 16.72 9.99
CA ALA A 422 16.41 17.97 10.63
C ALA A 422 16.52 17.83 12.16
N ALA A 423 15.60 17.09 12.79
CA ALA A 423 15.65 16.78 14.22
C ALA A 423 16.88 15.92 14.59
N VAL A 424 17.19 14.88 13.80
CA VAL A 424 18.43 14.08 13.96
C VAL A 424 19.67 14.97 13.84
N SER A 425 19.70 15.88 12.86
CA SER A 425 20.78 16.84 12.68
C SER A 425 20.96 17.75 13.91
N GLY A 426 19.85 18.23 14.48
CA GLY A 426 19.84 19.00 15.73
C GLY A 426 20.34 18.20 16.94
N LEU A 427 19.95 16.92 17.07
CA LEU A 427 20.43 16.03 18.13
C LEU A 427 21.93 15.74 18.01
N ILE A 428 22.46 15.53 16.80
CA ILE A 428 23.90 15.33 16.57
C ILE A 428 24.69 16.58 16.97
N LEU A 429 24.22 17.77 16.60
CA LEU A 429 24.85 19.03 17.01
C LEU A 429 24.80 19.22 18.54
N PHE A 430 23.66 18.93 19.16
CA PHE A 430 23.49 19.01 20.61
C PHE A 430 24.41 18.03 21.36
N LEU A 431 24.48 16.77 20.89
CA LEU A 431 25.39 15.75 21.40
C LEU A 431 26.86 16.19 21.25
N GLY A 432 27.20 16.80 20.12
CA GLY A 432 28.52 17.39 19.87
C GLY A 432 28.87 18.53 20.84
N VAL A 433 27.90 19.36 21.22
CA VAL A 433 28.07 20.43 22.23
C VAL A 433 28.27 19.84 23.62
N LEU A 434 27.48 18.83 24.02
CA LEU A 434 27.58 18.15 25.31
C LEU A 434 28.92 17.44 25.49
N LEU A 435 29.36 16.69 24.47
CA LEU A 435 30.65 16.00 24.46
C LEU A 435 31.84 16.95 24.19
N GLY A 436 31.56 18.18 23.76
CA GLY A 436 32.54 19.22 23.49
C GLY A 436 33.31 19.10 22.18
N ALA A 437 32.88 18.20 21.29
CA ALA A 437 33.37 18.10 19.91
C ALA A 437 32.93 19.30 19.05
N VAL A 438 31.75 19.87 19.30
CA VAL A 438 31.21 21.03 18.59
C VAL A 438 31.25 22.24 19.52
N ASN A 439 31.89 23.32 19.07
CA ASN A 439 31.89 24.62 19.76
C ASN A 439 31.14 25.63 18.89
N CYS A 440 29.89 25.92 19.23
CA CYS A 440 29.10 26.98 18.60
C CYS A 440 29.62 28.36 19.04
N ILE A 441 30.66 28.86 18.37
CA ILE A 441 31.23 30.19 18.60
C ILE A 441 30.71 31.11 17.50
N ILE A 442 29.77 32.00 17.85
CA ILE A 442 29.34 33.07 16.94
C ILE A 442 30.48 34.11 16.86
N PRO A 443 31.03 34.41 15.68
CA PRO A 443 32.11 35.39 15.54
C PRO A 443 31.63 36.81 15.88
N LEU A 444 32.21 37.40 16.92
CA LEU A 444 31.87 38.77 17.35
C LEU A 444 32.29 39.83 16.31
N ASN A 445 33.14 39.46 15.34
CA ASN A 445 33.61 40.32 14.24
C ASN A 445 32.57 40.51 13.13
N TRP A 446 31.45 39.78 13.11
CA TRP A 446 30.34 40.07 12.17
C TRP A 446 29.60 41.39 12.52
N CYS A 447 30.08 42.13 13.51
CA CYS A 447 29.57 43.41 13.99
C CYS A 447 30.71 44.43 14.23
N ALA A 448 31.68 44.53 13.32
CA ALA A 448 32.76 45.51 13.37
C ALA A 448 33.15 46.01 11.97
N ASP A 449 33.09 47.33 11.76
CA ASP A 449 33.39 47.98 10.48
C ASP A 449 34.89 48.12 10.16
N TYR A 450 35.15 48.29 8.87
CA TYR A 450 36.46 48.64 8.30
C TYR A 450 36.97 49.98 8.86
N SER A 451 38.13 49.99 9.54
CA SER A 451 38.77 51.22 10.04
C SER A 451 39.93 51.67 9.15
N GLY A 452 39.63 52.56 8.21
CA GLY A 452 40.63 53.27 7.39
C GLY A 452 40.86 54.69 7.94
N LYS A 453 42.13 55.04 8.21
CA LYS A 453 42.55 56.32 8.83
C LYS A 453 42.02 57.57 8.10
N ARG A 454 41.51 58.55 8.85
CA ARG A 454 41.83 59.98 8.61
C ARG A 454 41.70 60.83 9.89
N SER A 455 42.44 61.93 9.90
CA SER A 455 42.74 62.78 11.05
C SER A 455 41.74 63.90 11.29
N ASP A 456 41.50 64.18 12.56
CA ASP A 456 41.11 65.45 13.20
C ASP A 456 40.36 66.48 12.34
N THR A 457 39.02 66.48 12.48
CA THR A 457 38.29 67.61 13.09
C THR A 457 36.84 67.23 13.39
N LEU A 458 36.27 67.86 14.43
CA LEU A 458 34.86 67.81 14.85
C LEU A 458 34.29 66.45 15.34
N ILE A 459 34.27 66.33 16.67
CA ILE A 459 33.43 65.40 17.44
C ILE A 459 31.95 65.77 17.24
N ALA A 460 31.13 64.91 16.60
CA ALA A 460 29.69 64.77 16.86
C ALA A 460 28.97 63.72 15.96
N TRP A 461 29.23 62.39 16.12
CA TRP A 461 28.20 61.39 15.74
C TRP A 461 28.31 60.00 16.41
N GLU A 462 28.37 59.92 17.74
CA GLU A 462 28.14 58.64 18.43
C GLU A 462 26.65 58.28 18.52
N ARG A 463 26.06 57.75 17.43
CA ARG A 463 24.72 57.12 17.48
C ARG A 463 24.58 55.78 16.73
N ALA A 464 25.70 55.11 16.45
CA ALA A 464 25.72 53.77 15.83
C ALA A 464 25.80 52.58 16.83
N ASN A 465 25.99 52.83 18.14
CA ASN A 465 26.47 51.80 19.08
C ASN A 465 25.40 51.03 19.90
N VAL A 466 24.10 51.29 19.74
CA VAL A 466 23.05 50.62 20.56
C VAL A 466 22.58 49.28 19.98
N PHE A 467 22.52 49.14 18.65
CA PHE A 467 22.05 47.90 18.01
C PHE A 467 23.14 46.81 18.05
N SER A 468 24.39 47.17 17.72
CA SER A 468 25.54 46.27 17.77
C SER A 468 25.84 45.77 19.18
N SER A 469 25.70 46.60 20.21
CA SER A 469 25.93 46.21 21.61
C SER A 469 24.84 45.26 22.15
N LYS A 470 23.57 45.43 21.77
CA LYS A 470 22.52 44.45 22.05
C LYS A 470 22.79 43.11 21.37
N LEU A 471 23.13 43.09 20.08
CA LEU A 471 23.53 41.87 19.35
C LEU A 471 24.74 41.20 20.01
N ARG A 472 25.80 41.95 20.32
CA ARG A 472 27.01 41.47 20.99
C ARG A 472 26.72 40.90 22.38
N ARG A 473 25.73 41.44 23.12
CA ARG A 473 25.25 40.90 24.40
C ARG A 473 24.44 39.61 24.24
N VAL A 474 23.72 39.45 23.13
CA VAL A 474 23.02 38.20 22.78
C VAL A 474 24.03 37.13 22.35
N PHE A 475 24.96 37.44 21.44
CA PHE A 475 26.00 36.50 21.00
C PHE A 475 26.94 36.08 22.13
N SER A 476 27.33 36.98 23.04
CA SER A 476 28.11 36.59 24.22
C SER A 476 27.33 35.76 25.25
N ARG A 477 25.99 35.89 25.32
CA ARG A 477 25.12 34.96 26.08
C ARG A 477 25.04 33.60 25.40
N LEU A 478 24.81 33.55 24.09
CA LEU A 478 24.78 32.31 23.30
C LEU A 478 26.12 31.55 23.37
N ASN A 479 27.26 32.25 23.25
CA ASN A 479 28.59 31.65 23.40
C ASN A 479 28.89 31.13 24.82
N ARG A 480 28.07 31.43 25.83
CA ARG A 480 28.14 30.85 27.20
C ARG A 480 27.22 29.64 27.41
N VAL A 481 26.27 29.38 26.51
CA VAL A 481 25.36 28.23 26.63
C VAL A 481 26.11 26.88 26.49
N PRO A 482 27.07 26.69 25.55
CA PRO A 482 27.83 25.45 25.45
C PRO A 482 28.60 25.04 26.71
N SER A 483 29.18 25.99 27.43
CA SER A 483 29.93 25.70 28.67
C SER A 483 29.02 25.38 29.86
N PHE A 484 27.82 25.97 29.91
CA PHE A 484 26.79 25.62 30.88
C PHE A 484 26.22 24.22 30.61
N LEU A 485 25.90 23.88 29.34
CA LEU A 485 25.43 22.55 28.97
C LEU A 485 26.48 21.46 29.26
N ARG A 486 27.78 21.74 28.99
CA ARG A 486 28.89 20.82 29.26
C ARG A 486 29.13 20.58 30.77
N SER A 487 28.75 21.50 31.66
CA SER A 487 28.87 21.27 33.10
C SER A 487 27.74 20.42 33.68
N TRP A 488 26.59 20.37 32.98
CA TRP A 488 25.37 19.68 33.42
C TRP A 488 25.44 18.16 33.22
N ILE A 489 26.17 17.68 32.22
CA ILE A 489 26.31 16.25 31.90
C ILE A 489 27.78 15.85 31.91
N LYS A 490 28.17 15.01 32.88
CA LYS A 490 29.50 14.37 32.94
C LYS A 490 29.42 12.97 32.29
N PRO A 491 30.07 12.70 31.14
CA PRO A 491 29.94 11.41 30.43
C PRO A 491 30.35 10.16 31.25
N ASN A 492 31.14 10.36 32.31
CA ASN A 492 31.63 9.28 33.17
C ASN A 492 30.69 8.94 34.35
N THR A 493 29.61 9.70 34.59
CA THR A 493 28.61 9.35 35.61
C THR A 493 27.52 8.46 35.03
N PHE A 494 26.87 7.64 35.87
CA PHE A 494 25.74 6.80 35.46
C PHE A 494 24.63 7.64 34.80
N ALA A 495 24.21 8.73 35.44
CA ALA A 495 23.22 9.65 34.88
C ALA A 495 23.65 10.25 33.54
N GLY A 496 24.92 10.65 33.39
CA GLY A 496 25.43 11.19 32.12
C GLY A 496 25.42 10.15 31.00
N ARG A 497 25.81 8.90 31.30
CA ARG A 497 25.70 7.78 30.34
C ARG A 497 24.25 7.53 29.95
N SER A 498 23.31 7.47 30.91
CA SER A 498 21.89 7.27 30.64
C SER A 498 21.32 8.35 29.71
N VAL A 499 21.65 9.63 29.92
CA VAL A 499 21.20 10.73 29.04
C VAL A 499 21.81 10.62 27.64
N LEU A 500 23.10 10.30 27.52
CA LEU A 500 23.74 10.11 26.21
C LEU A 500 23.15 8.91 25.45
N THR A 501 22.86 7.80 26.14
CA THR A 501 22.16 6.64 25.56
C THR A 501 20.74 7.00 25.12
N LEU A 502 20.00 7.79 25.90
CA LEU A 502 18.65 8.24 25.53
C LEU A 502 18.68 9.14 24.28
N ILE A 503 19.63 10.08 24.19
CA ILE A 503 19.81 10.95 23.02
C ILE A 503 20.16 10.12 21.78
N PHE A 504 21.04 9.13 21.91
CA PHE A 504 21.38 8.21 20.82
C PHE A 504 20.18 7.36 20.38
N ALA A 505 19.45 6.78 21.33
CA ALA A 505 18.25 5.99 21.04
C ALA A 505 17.17 6.83 20.33
N LEU A 506 16.96 8.09 20.76
CA LEU A 506 16.06 9.02 20.10
C LEU A 506 16.54 9.37 18.68
N GLY A 507 17.85 9.56 18.47
CA GLY A 507 18.45 9.78 17.16
C GLY A 507 18.23 8.59 16.21
N VAL A 508 18.36 7.36 16.72
CA VAL A 508 18.05 6.13 15.98
C VAL A 508 16.56 6.06 15.62
N VAL A 509 15.67 6.27 16.60
CA VAL A 509 14.21 6.26 16.36
C VAL A 509 13.82 7.29 15.29
N LEU A 510 14.29 8.54 15.40
CA LEU A 510 14.01 9.58 14.41
C LEU A 510 14.63 9.28 13.04
N SER A 511 15.79 8.60 12.99
CA SER A 511 16.40 8.18 11.73
C SER A 511 15.56 7.10 11.03
N CYS A 512 15.09 6.09 11.77
CA CYS A 512 14.17 5.07 11.27
C CYS A 512 12.81 5.68 10.85
N THR A 513 12.26 6.60 11.65
CA THR A 513 11.03 7.34 11.32
C THR A 513 11.19 8.17 10.05
N GLY A 514 12.34 8.84 9.88
CA GLY A 514 12.65 9.61 8.67
C GLY A 514 12.71 8.74 7.43
N VAL A 515 13.39 7.58 7.50
CA VAL A 515 13.40 6.58 6.42
C VAL A 515 12.01 6.04 6.13
N THR A 516 11.21 5.75 7.15
CA THR A 516 9.84 5.24 6.99
C THR A 516 8.96 6.23 6.25
N PHE A 517 9.00 7.52 6.61
CA PHE A 517 8.20 8.53 5.91
C PHE A 517 8.68 8.78 4.48
N ILE A 518 9.99 8.79 4.22
CA ILE A 518 10.53 9.07 2.88
C ILE A 518 10.39 7.88 1.93
N TYR A 519 10.53 6.63 2.42
CA TYR A 519 10.67 5.43 1.58
C TYR A 519 9.66 4.31 1.87
N GLY A 520 8.83 4.41 2.92
CA GLY A 520 7.90 3.37 3.35
C GLY A 520 6.51 3.39 2.70
N GLY A 521 6.30 4.25 1.69
CA GLY A 521 5.01 4.42 1.02
C GLY A 521 3.91 4.99 1.91
N SER A 522 2.65 4.83 1.49
CA SER A 522 1.47 5.32 2.21
C SER A 522 1.12 4.55 3.50
N GLY A 523 1.75 3.39 3.72
CA GLY A 523 1.45 2.47 4.81
C GLY A 523 0.14 1.68 4.65
N ALA A 524 -0.55 1.81 3.50
CA ALA A 524 -1.68 0.96 3.14
C ALA A 524 -1.17 -0.36 2.54
N GLU A 525 -1.66 -1.49 3.04
CA GLU A 525 -1.33 -2.81 2.48
C GLU A 525 -2.15 -3.07 1.22
N GLU A 526 -1.47 -3.31 0.09
CA GLU A 526 -2.14 -3.54 -1.20
C GLU A 526 -2.34 -5.04 -1.46
N PRO A 527 -3.54 -5.50 -1.83
CA PRO A 527 -3.73 -6.87 -2.30
C PRO A 527 -3.07 -7.06 -3.67
N TYR A 528 -2.54 -8.25 -3.94
CA TYR A 528 -1.93 -8.54 -5.25
C TYR A 528 -3.00 -8.94 -6.27
N SER A 529 -3.05 -8.22 -7.40
CA SER A 529 -3.92 -8.60 -8.52
C SER A 529 -3.37 -9.81 -9.28
N TRP A 530 -4.25 -10.58 -9.92
CA TRP A 530 -3.86 -11.64 -10.86
C TRP A 530 -4.76 -11.55 -12.08
N LYS A 531 -4.16 -11.43 -13.27
CA LYS A 531 -4.84 -11.11 -14.54
C LYS A 531 -5.78 -9.89 -14.42
N GLY A 532 -5.36 -8.85 -13.72
CA GLY A 532 -6.14 -7.63 -13.49
C GLY A 532 -7.29 -7.76 -12.48
N GLN A 533 -7.51 -8.94 -11.88
CA GLN A 533 -8.60 -9.17 -10.91
C GLN A 533 -8.10 -9.29 -9.47
N PHE A 534 -8.88 -8.78 -8.53
CA PHE A 534 -8.74 -9.01 -7.09
C PHE A 534 -9.75 -10.06 -6.60
N SER A 535 -9.46 -10.66 -5.45
CA SER A 535 -10.21 -11.77 -4.87
C SER A 535 -10.06 -11.72 -3.35
N GLN A 536 -10.84 -12.52 -2.63
CA GLN A 536 -10.70 -12.67 -1.17
C GLN A 536 -10.63 -14.14 -0.75
N PHE A 537 -10.15 -14.42 0.46
CA PHE A 537 -10.05 -15.76 1.05
C PHE A 537 -10.56 -15.80 2.50
N THR A 538 -10.92 -17.00 2.95
CA THR A 538 -11.28 -17.26 4.35
C THR A 538 -10.03 -17.67 5.12
N LEU A 539 -9.77 -17.02 6.25
CA LEU A 539 -8.71 -17.45 7.16
C LEU A 539 -9.27 -18.47 8.15
N LEU A 540 -8.72 -19.66 8.20
CA LEU A 540 -9.10 -20.72 9.12
C LEU A 540 -7.98 -20.92 10.15
N THR A 541 -8.33 -20.85 11.43
CA THR A 541 -7.42 -21.18 12.53
C THR A 541 -8.10 -22.14 13.50
N MET A 542 -7.35 -23.07 14.09
CA MET A 542 -7.86 -24.02 15.07
C MET A 542 -7.17 -23.82 16.41
N THR A 543 -7.97 -23.63 17.46
CA THR A 543 -7.51 -23.18 18.78
C THR A 543 -8.39 -23.73 19.91
N TYR A 544 -8.06 -23.39 21.15
CA TYR A 544 -8.74 -23.83 22.38
C TYR A 544 -8.47 -22.86 23.55
N ASP A 545 -9.17 -23.08 24.66
CA ASP A 545 -9.21 -22.17 25.83
C ASP A 545 -7.84 -21.63 26.30
N ALA A 546 -6.83 -22.50 26.44
CA ALA A 546 -5.50 -22.10 26.91
C ALA A 546 -4.72 -21.18 25.94
N ARG A 547 -5.18 -21.03 24.69
CA ARG A 547 -4.56 -20.17 23.66
C ARG A 547 -5.36 -18.90 23.34
N LEU A 548 -6.36 -18.56 24.14
CA LEU A 548 -7.21 -17.38 23.90
C LEU A 548 -6.42 -16.05 23.74
N TRP A 549 -5.28 -15.89 24.42
CA TRP A 549 -4.43 -14.69 24.24
C TRP A 549 -3.78 -14.63 22.85
N ASN A 550 -3.27 -15.76 22.36
CA ASN A 550 -2.76 -15.91 21.00
C ASN A 550 -3.85 -15.58 19.98
N LEU A 551 -5.04 -16.19 20.12
CA LEU A 551 -6.19 -15.93 19.23
C LEU A 551 -6.55 -14.44 19.16
N LYS A 552 -6.51 -13.71 20.29
CA LYS A 552 -6.80 -12.27 20.30
C LYS A 552 -5.80 -11.45 19.48
N MET A 553 -4.51 -11.77 19.56
CA MET A 553 -3.48 -11.10 18.73
C MET A 553 -3.61 -11.50 17.26
N PHE A 554 -3.82 -12.79 17.00
CA PHE A 554 -4.01 -13.37 15.67
C PHE A 554 -5.17 -12.71 14.93
N VAL A 555 -6.37 -12.67 15.53
CA VAL A 555 -7.55 -12.03 14.94
C VAL A 555 -7.32 -10.53 14.76
N ASN A 556 -6.70 -9.85 15.73
CA ASN A 556 -6.42 -8.42 15.62
C ASN A 556 -5.47 -8.09 14.47
N HIS A 557 -4.46 -8.91 14.23
CA HIS A 557 -3.54 -8.74 13.11
C HIS A 557 -4.22 -9.12 11.78
N TYR A 558 -4.60 -10.38 11.62
CA TYR A 558 -4.98 -10.91 10.30
C TYR A 558 -6.32 -10.40 9.77
N SER A 559 -7.25 -9.96 10.64
CA SER A 559 -8.50 -9.34 10.16
C SER A 559 -8.28 -8.06 9.35
N ARG A 560 -7.10 -7.44 9.48
CA ARG A 560 -6.74 -6.18 8.81
C ARG A 560 -6.00 -6.38 7.49
N CYS A 561 -5.55 -7.60 7.16
CA CYS A 561 -4.96 -7.90 5.85
C CYS A 561 -5.99 -7.70 4.72
N ALA A 562 -5.57 -7.16 3.58
CA ALA A 562 -6.46 -6.68 2.52
C ALA A 562 -7.47 -7.74 2.01
N SER A 563 -7.00 -8.94 1.64
CA SER A 563 -7.81 -9.98 0.99
C SER A 563 -8.52 -10.96 1.95
N VAL A 564 -8.38 -10.83 3.28
CA VAL A 564 -9.13 -11.66 4.24
C VAL A 564 -10.62 -11.28 4.23
N LYS A 565 -11.52 -12.22 3.93
CA LYS A 565 -12.97 -12.02 3.91
C LYS A 565 -13.63 -12.23 5.26
N GLU A 566 -13.28 -13.34 5.91
CA GLU A 566 -13.77 -13.76 7.22
C GLU A 566 -12.68 -14.56 7.95
N ILE A 567 -12.80 -14.68 9.27
CA ILE A 567 -11.98 -15.60 10.08
C ILE A 567 -12.88 -16.69 10.67
N LEU A 568 -12.62 -17.94 10.29
CA LEU A 568 -13.20 -19.13 10.88
C LEU A 568 -12.29 -19.65 12.00
N VAL A 569 -12.79 -19.58 13.23
CA VAL A 569 -12.14 -20.14 14.42
C VAL A 569 -12.74 -21.51 14.71
N VAL A 570 -11.99 -22.57 14.45
CA VAL A 570 -12.35 -23.94 14.83
C VAL A 570 -11.96 -24.14 16.30
N TRP A 571 -12.97 -24.15 17.17
CA TRP A 571 -12.79 -24.21 18.62
C TRP A 571 -12.81 -25.65 19.10
N ASN A 572 -11.62 -26.17 19.38
CA ASN A 572 -11.37 -27.60 19.51
C ASN A 572 -11.57 -28.16 20.93
N LYS A 573 -11.48 -27.29 21.95
CA LYS A 573 -11.59 -27.68 23.37
C LYS A 573 -11.87 -26.48 24.28
N GLY A 574 -12.65 -26.71 25.34
CA GLY A 574 -12.91 -25.74 26.40
C GLY A 574 -14.04 -24.76 26.05
N ILE A 575 -14.20 -23.72 26.86
CA ILE A 575 -15.29 -22.74 26.69
C ILE A 575 -14.90 -21.69 25.63
N PRO A 576 -15.65 -21.55 24.51
CA PRO A 576 -15.34 -20.56 23.48
C PRO A 576 -15.51 -19.12 23.98
N PRO A 577 -14.69 -18.17 23.48
CA PRO A 577 -14.90 -16.75 23.75
C PRO A 577 -16.17 -16.25 23.05
N LYS A 578 -16.67 -15.09 23.45
CA LYS A 578 -17.66 -14.37 22.66
C LYS A 578 -16.96 -13.71 21.48
N VAL A 579 -17.64 -13.59 20.34
CA VAL A 579 -17.10 -12.87 19.17
C VAL A 579 -16.76 -11.40 19.53
N SER A 580 -17.51 -10.79 20.45
CA SER A 580 -17.24 -9.46 21.02
C SER A 580 -15.90 -9.33 21.74
N ASP A 581 -15.27 -10.43 22.15
CA ASP A 581 -14.01 -10.44 22.88
C ASP A 581 -12.79 -10.36 21.94
N LEU A 582 -13.03 -10.38 20.63
CA LEU A 582 -12.06 -10.44 19.54
C LEU A 582 -12.11 -9.14 18.71
N ASN A 583 -11.02 -8.36 18.70
CA ASN A 583 -10.94 -7.11 17.92
C ASN A 583 -10.70 -7.40 16.44
N SER A 584 -11.77 -7.65 15.68
CA SER A 584 -11.70 -7.98 14.26
C SER A 584 -12.22 -6.85 13.36
N ALA A 585 -11.51 -6.62 12.25
CA ALA A 585 -11.97 -5.78 11.14
C ALA A 585 -12.84 -6.52 10.09
N VAL A 586 -13.06 -7.83 10.27
CA VAL A 586 -13.91 -8.69 9.41
C VAL A 586 -14.81 -9.60 10.27
N PRO A 587 -15.87 -10.21 9.71
CA PRO A 587 -16.65 -11.22 10.41
C PRO A 587 -15.78 -12.35 10.98
N VAL A 588 -16.01 -12.71 12.24
CA VAL A 588 -15.40 -13.88 12.90
C VAL A 588 -16.49 -14.87 13.25
N ARG A 589 -16.33 -16.11 12.80
CA ARG A 589 -17.25 -17.22 13.07
C ARG A 589 -16.54 -18.27 13.90
N ILE A 590 -17.12 -18.62 15.04
CA ILE A 590 -16.59 -19.67 15.91
C ILE A 590 -17.39 -20.95 15.65
N ARG A 591 -16.71 -22.00 15.19
CA ARG A 591 -17.28 -23.34 15.03
C ARG A 591 -16.76 -24.22 16.16
N VAL A 592 -17.63 -24.55 17.11
CA VAL A 592 -17.31 -25.43 18.25
C VAL A 592 -17.39 -26.88 17.79
N GLU A 593 -16.42 -27.69 18.19
CA GLU A 593 -16.36 -29.13 17.87
C GLU A 593 -16.51 -29.96 19.15
N ASP A 594 -17.24 -31.06 19.08
CA ASP A 594 -17.57 -31.90 20.25
C ASP A 594 -16.37 -32.68 20.81
N LEU A 595 -15.38 -32.96 19.94
CA LEU A 595 -14.21 -33.77 20.25
C LEU A 595 -12.94 -33.00 19.88
N ASN A 596 -11.98 -32.94 20.80
CA ASN A 596 -10.66 -32.38 20.56
C ASN A 596 -9.86 -33.31 19.61
N SER A 597 -9.87 -32.98 18.32
CA SER A 597 -9.20 -33.71 17.24
C SER A 597 -8.43 -32.74 16.34
N LEU A 598 -7.31 -33.17 15.75
CA LEU A 598 -6.63 -32.38 14.72
C LEU A 598 -7.33 -32.46 13.36
N ASN A 599 -8.18 -33.46 13.12
CA ASN A 599 -8.94 -33.59 11.86
C ASN A 599 -9.95 -32.44 11.65
N ASN A 600 -10.39 -31.80 12.72
CA ASN A 600 -11.46 -30.79 12.71
C ASN A 600 -11.15 -29.56 11.85
N ARG A 601 -9.88 -29.15 11.72
CA ARG A 601 -9.49 -27.98 10.90
C ARG A 601 -9.80 -28.14 9.41
N PHE A 602 -9.99 -29.36 8.91
CA PHE A 602 -10.34 -29.64 7.51
C PHE A 602 -11.81 -30.07 7.32
N LYS A 603 -12.65 -29.99 8.35
CA LYS A 603 -14.07 -30.39 8.26
C LYS A 603 -14.82 -29.45 7.32
N VAL A 604 -15.45 -30.04 6.29
CA VAL A 604 -16.21 -29.35 5.24
C VAL A 604 -17.24 -28.41 5.87
N ASP A 605 -17.29 -27.18 5.38
CA ASP A 605 -18.09 -26.11 5.96
C ASP A 605 -18.85 -25.35 4.86
N PRO A 606 -20.18 -25.55 4.73
CA PRO A 606 -20.97 -24.94 3.66
C PRO A 606 -21.15 -23.43 3.81
N LEU A 607 -20.68 -22.83 4.92
CA LEU A 607 -20.71 -21.39 5.14
C LEU A 607 -19.45 -20.69 4.60
N ILE A 608 -18.38 -21.43 4.25
CA ILE A 608 -17.20 -20.86 3.59
C ILE A 608 -17.59 -20.47 2.16
N LYS A 609 -17.49 -19.18 1.84
CA LYS A 609 -17.87 -18.59 0.53
C LYS A 609 -16.68 -18.19 -0.34
N THR A 610 -15.50 -18.73 -0.07
CA THR A 610 -14.27 -18.52 -0.86
C THR A 610 -13.69 -19.87 -1.27
N ARG A 611 -13.12 -19.97 -2.49
CA ARG A 611 -12.37 -21.19 -2.84
C ARG A 611 -11.05 -21.27 -2.09
N ALA A 612 -10.32 -20.16 -1.97
CA ALA A 612 -9.15 -20.13 -1.09
C ALA A 612 -9.57 -20.19 0.39
N VAL A 613 -8.96 -21.11 1.12
CA VAL A 613 -8.79 -21.02 2.58
C VAL A 613 -7.31 -21.00 2.89
N LEU A 614 -6.87 -20.04 3.71
CA LEU A 614 -5.60 -20.12 4.40
C LEU A 614 -5.82 -20.84 5.72
N GLU A 615 -5.24 -22.03 5.88
CA GLU A 615 -5.10 -22.67 7.18
C GLU A 615 -3.84 -22.09 7.85
N LEU A 616 -4.00 -21.56 9.07
CA LEU A 616 -2.90 -20.95 9.82
C LEU A 616 -3.03 -21.23 11.33
N ASP A 617 -2.00 -21.84 11.92
CA ASP A 617 -1.92 -22.13 13.35
C ASP A 617 -1.90 -20.82 14.16
N ASP A 618 -2.60 -20.81 15.30
CA ASP A 618 -2.83 -19.62 16.12
C ASP A 618 -1.59 -19.09 16.87
N ASP A 619 -0.47 -19.82 16.82
CA ASP A 619 0.82 -19.41 17.39
C ASP A 619 1.81 -18.85 16.34
N ILE A 620 1.40 -18.74 15.07
CA ILE A 620 2.21 -18.20 13.96
C ILE A 620 1.75 -16.78 13.59
N MET A 621 2.70 -15.85 13.53
CA MET A 621 2.48 -14.46 13.10
C MET A 621 3.44 -14.10 11.95
N MET A 622 2.91 -13.51 10.88
CA MET A 622 3.61 -13.12 9.64
C MET A 622 3.01 -11.81 9.09
N PRO A 623 3.78 -10.95 8.39
CA PRO A 623 3.26 -9.79 7.67
C PRO A 623 2.09 -10.12 6.75
N CYS A 624 1.14 -9.19 6.56
CA CYS A 624 0.07 -9.38 5.58
C CYS A 624 0.62 -9.47 4.15
N ASP A 625 1.70 -8.77 3.79
CA ASP A 625 2.35 -8.94 2.48
C ASP A 625 2.74 -10.40 2.21
N ASP A 626 3.33 -11.10 3.18
CA ASP A 626 3.68 -12.52 3.04
C ASP A 626 2.43 -13.38 2.76
N ILE A 627 1.32 -13.07 3.44
CA ILE A 627 0.02 -13.72 3.24
C ILE A 627 -0.54 -13.44 1.84
N GLU A 628 -0.52 -12.18 1.38
CA GLU A 628 -1.00 -11.78 0.06
C GLU A 628 -0.13 -12.38 -1.07
N ARG A 629 1.19 -12.48 -0.88
CA ARG A 629 2.11 -13.19 -1.79
C ARG A 629 1.79 -14.69 -1.87
N GLY A 630 1.46 -15.31 -0.73
CA GLY A 630 0.96 -16.69 -0.67
C GLY A 630 -0.37 -16.87 -1.41
N PHE A 631 -1.32 -15.97 -1.19
CA PHE A 631 -2.64 -15.99 -1.83
C PHE A 631 -2.54 -15.80 -3.35
N MET A 632 -1.73 -14.85 -3.81
CA MET A 632 -1.46 -14.57 -5.22
C MET A 632 -0.92 -15.82 -5.93
N LEU A 633 0.07 -16.50 -5.33
CA LEU A 633 0.63 -17.72 -5.89
C LEU A 633 -0.37 -18.90 -5.88
N TRP A 634 -1.19 -19.02 -4.84
CA TRP A 634 -2.30 -19.98 -4.85
C TRP A 634 -3.32 -19.69 -5.96
N ARG A 635 -3.63 -18.43 -6.27
CA ARG A 635 -4.52 -18.07 -7.39
C ARG A 635 -3.94 -18.42 -8.77
N GLN A 636 -2.62 -18.57 -8.89
CA GLN A 636 -1.98 -19.12 -10.11
C GLN A 636 -2.10 -20.66 -10.17
N HIS A 637 -2.13 -21.33 -9.02
CA HIS A 637 -2.03 -22.78 -8.87
C HIS A 637 -3.01 -23.33 -7.81
N PRO A 638 -4.33 -23.17 -8.01
CA PRO A 638 -5.34 -23.57 -7.01
C PRO A 638 -5.41 -25.09 -6.81
N ASP A 639 -4.80 -25.86 -7.71
CA ASP A 639 -4.58 -27.32 -7.62
C ASP A 639 -3.53 -27.74 -6.57
N ARG A 640 -2.83 -26.78 -5.94
CA ARG A 640 -1.71 -27.03 -5.02
C ARG A 640 -1.98 -26.59 -3.59
N ILE A 641 -1.25 -27.19 -2.66
CA ILE A 641 -1.02 -26.64 -1.32
C ILE A 641 0.10 -25.60 -1.43
N VAL A 642 -0.20 -24.32 -1.19
CA VAL A 642 0.78 -23.22 -1.29
C VAL A 642 1.06 -22.66 0.10
N GLY A 643 2.29 -22.71 0.59
CA GLY A 643 2.55 -22.32 1.99
C GLY A 643 4.01 -22.11 2.37
N PHE A 644 4.20 -21.87 3.66
CA PHE A 644 5.41 -21.21 4.19
C PHE A 644 6.40 -22.15 4.87
N TYR A 645 6.03 -23.41 5.12
CA TYR A 645 6.88 -24.39 5.83
C TYR A 645 7.14 -25.66 5.01
N PRO A 646 8.22 -25.68 4.20
CA PRO A 646 8.53 -26.80 3.34
C PRO A 646 9.17 -27.96 4.12
N ARG A 647 8.84 -29.19 3.72
CA ARG A 647 9.46 -30.42 4.21
C ARG A 647 9.90 -31.29 3.04
N TYR A 648 10.85 -32.19 3.32
CA TYR A 648 11.37 -33.12 2.34
C TYR A 648 11.40 -34.54 2.91
N VAL A 649 10.69 -35.44 2.22
CA VAL A 649 10.61 -36.87 2.52
C VAL A 649 11.37 -37.62 1.46
N ASP A 650 12.53 -38.13 1.85
CA ASP A 650 13.32 -39.08 1.06
C ASP A 650 12.69 -40.48 1.14
N GLY A 651 12.40 -41.08 -0.02
CA GLY A 651 11.77 -42.40 -0.11
C GLY A 651 12.64 -43.56 0.31
N SER A 652 13.97 -43.38 0.31
CA SER A 652 14.89 -44.40 0.81
C SER A 652 14.83 -44.55 2.33
N ARG A 653 14.37 -43.50 3.03
CA ARG A 653 14.48 -43.37 4.49
C ARG A 653 13.13 -43.26 5.21
N LEU A 654 12.12 -42.64 4.58
CA LEU A 654 10.80 -42.36 5.14
C LEU A 654 10.83 -41.69 6.54
N GLU A 655 11.87 -40.89 6.82
CA GLU A 655 12.02 -40.15 8.07
C GLU A 655 11.61 -38.68 7.89
N TYR A 656 10.85 -38.16 8.86
CA TYR A 656 10.36 -36.79 8.84
C TYR A 656 11.49 -35.80 9.12
N SER A 657 11.68 -34.86 8.19
CA SER A 657 12.80 -33.92 8.22
C SER A 657 12.35 -32.48 7.95
N GLY A 658 12.83 -31.56 8.79
CA GLY A 658 12.51 -30.13 8.72
C GLY A 658 13.20 -29.36 7.58
N GLU A 659 12.86 -28.09 7.43
CA GLU A 659 13.35 -27.21 6.35
C GLU A 659 14.88 -27.19 6.18
N LYS A 660 15.66 -27.22 7.27
CA LYS A 660 17.14 -27.27 7.20
C LYS A 660 17.64 -28.48 6.39
N TYR A 661 16.95 -29.61 6.47
CA TYR A 661 17.25 -30.79 5.66
C TYR A 661 16.73 -30.65 4.23
N ALA A 662 15.52 -30.12 4.04
CA ALA A 662 14.97 -29.81 2.71
C ALA A 662 15.94 -28.91 1.89
N ARG A 663 16.38 -27.79 2.49
CA ARG A 663 17.36 -26.88 1.89
C ARG A 663 18.72 -27.54 1.65
N LYS A 664 19.24 -28.35 2.60
CA LYS A 664 20.50 -29.11 2.40
C LYS A 664 20.43 -30.05 1.19
N ASN A 665 19.27 -30.68 0.95
CA ASN A 665 19.05 -31.59 -0.19
C ASN A 665 18.46 -30.88 -1.42
N LYS A 666 18.40 -29.54 -1.43
CA LYS A 666 17.85 -28.71 -2.51
C LYS A 666 16.48 -29.19 -3.00
N GLY A 667 15.60 -29.59 -2.07
CA GLY A 667 14.35 -30.24 -2.43
C GLY A 667 13.28 -30.11 -1.38
N TYR A 668 12.02 -29.95 -1.80
CA TYR A 668 10.83 -30.14 -0.98
C TYR A 668 9.79 -30.96 -1.76
N ASN A 669 8.95 -31.71 -1.04
CA ASN A 669 7.82 -32.46 -1.60
C ASN A 669 6.58 -32.41 -0.70
N MET A 670 6.63 -31.60 0.35
CA MET A 670 5.54 -31.36 1.29
C MET A 670 5.55 -29.91 1.78
N ILE A 671 4.37 -29.39 2.11
CA ILE A 671 4.14 -28.10 2.78
C ILE A 671 3.26 -28.35 4.02
N LEU A 672 3.63 -27.81 5.19
CA LEU A 672 2.83 -28.06 6.39
C LEU A 672 1.47 -27.32 6.37
N THR A 673 0.48 -27.99 6.96
CA THR A 673 -0.89 -27.52 7.22
C THR A 673 -0.94 -26.08 7.71
N GLY A 674 -0.27 -25.92 8.85
CA GLY A 674 -0.26 -24.78 9.78
C GLY A 674 0.08 -23.40 9.23
N ALA A 675 0.41 -23.27 7.95
CA ALA A 675 0.50 -21.99 7.25
C ALA A 675 0.45 -22.27 5.73
N ALA A 676 -0.74 -22.58 5.21
CA ALA A 676 -0.93 -22.92 3.80
C ALA A 676 -2.31 -22.57 3.24
N PHE A 677 -2.30 -22.04 2.01
CA PHE A 677 -3.47 -21.88 1.16
C PHE A 677 -3.83 -23.19 0.47
N MET A 678 -5.12 -23.51 0.49
CA MET A 678 -5.73 -24.67 -0.15
C MET A 678 -7.09 -24.29 -0.76
N ASP A 679 -7.55 -25.07 -1.74
CA ASP A 679 -8.92 -24.99 -2.23
C ASP A 679 -9.85 -25.68 -1.22
N SER A 680 -10.80 -24.95 -0.65
CA SER A 680 -11.69 -25.39 0.43
C SER A 680 -12.59 -26.55 0.01
N GLN A 681 -13.04 -26.59 -1.25
CA GLN A 681 -13.87 -27.66 -1.78
C GLN A 681 -13.00 -28.88 -2.02
N VAL A 682 -11.92 -28.74 -2.80
CA VAL A 682 -11.06 -29.87 -3.18
C VAL A 682 -10.32 -30.49 -1.98
N ALA A 683 -9.76 -29.67 -1.08
CA ALA A 683 -8.96 -30.16 0.04
C ALA A 683 -9.83 -30.82 1.11
N PHE A 684 -10.92 -30.18 1.52
CA PHE A 684 -11.70 -30.64 2.68
C PHE A 684 -12.56 -31.86 2.32
N GLU A 685 -13.17 -31.88 1.13
CA GLU A 685 -13.88 -33.07 0.63
C GLU A 685 -12.92 -34.26 0.47
N ARG A 686 -11.72 -34.04 -0.07
CA ARG A 686 -10.69 -35.08 -0.18
C ARG A 686 -10.24 -35.57 1.20
N TYR A 687 -10.04 -34.69 2.16
CA TYR A 687 -9.63 -35.04 3.52
C TYR A 687 -10.72 -35.81 4.29
N TRP A 688 -12.01 -35.49 4.06
CA TRP A 688 -13.15 -36.15 4.71
C TRP A 688 -13.75 -37.31 3.93
N SER A 689 -13.26 -37.58 2.71
CA SER A 689 -13.59 -38.76 1.91
C SER A 689 -13.43 -40.08 2.68
N GLU A 690 -14.14 -41.12 2.25
CA GLU A 690 -14.01 -42.45 2.84
C GLU A 690 -12.62 -43.05 2.62
N GLN A 691 -11.98 -42.74 1.48
CA GLN A 691 -10.60 -43.12 1.16
C GLN A 691 -9.60 -42.57 2.19
N ALA A 692 -9.85 -41.38 2.73
CA ALA A 692 -9.00 -40.75 3.75
C ALA A 692 -9.29 -41.22 5.18
N ARG A 693 -10.38 -41.99 5.43
CA ARG A 693 -10.78 -42.39 6.80
C ARG A 693 -9.70 -43.14 7.58
N PRO A 694 -9.02 -44.17 7.03
CA PRO A 694 -7.93 -44.86 7.75
C PRO A 694 -6.77 -43.92 8.11
N GLY A 695 -6.53 -42.88 7.31
CA GLY A 695 -5.59 -41.82 7.61
C GLY A 695 -6.04 -40.97 8.81
N ARG A 696 -7.31 -40.52 8.82
CA ARG A 696 -7.88 -39.74 9.93
C ARG A 696 -7.85 -40.48 11.26
N GLU A 697 -8.08 -41.80 11.25
CA GLU A 697 -7.96 -42.68 12.43
C GLU A 697 -6.52 -42.72 12.99
N VAL A 698 -5.50 -42.67 12.12
CA VAL A 698 -4.09 -42.55 12.54
C VAL A 698 -3.79 -41.16 13.10
N VAL A 699 -4.36 -40.10 12.51
CA VAL A 699 -4.24 -38.72 13.01
C VAL A 699 -4.81 -38.58 14.42
N ASP A 700 -6.01 -39.12 14.68
CA ASP A 700 -6.62 -39.11 16.01
C ASP A 700 -5.81 -39.95 17.01
N LYS A 701 -5.34 -41.14 16.60
CA LYS A 701 -4.54 -42.02 17.46
C LYS A 701 -3.24 -41.39 17.94
N TYR A 702 -2.57 -40.61 17.08
CA TYR A 702 -1.29 -39.97 17.41
C TYR A 702 -1.42 -38.50 17.83
N PHE A 703 -2.59 -37.88 17.67
CA PHE A 703 -2.82 -36.45 17.81
C PHE A 703 -1.77 -35.60 17.07
N ASN A 704 -1.51 -35.97 15.80
CA ASN A 704 -0.46 -35.41 14.95
C ASN A 704 -0.71 -35.82 13.48
N CYS A 705 0.08 -35.30 12.55
CA CYS A 705 0.20 -35.75 11.16
C CYS A 705 -1.00 -35.48 10.24
N GLU A 706 -1.93 -34.61 10.65
CA GLU A 706 -3.03 -34.11 9.81
C GLU A 706 -2.51 -33.43 8.54
N ASP A 707 -1.45 -32.63 8.66
CA ASP A 707 -0.74 -32.02 7.53
C ASP A 707 -0.04 -33.05 6.64
N VAL A 708 0.62 -34.05 7.22
CA VAL A 708 1.26 -35.15 6.49
C VAL A 708 0.22 -35.88 5.65
N LEU A 709 -0.93 -36.23 6.24
CA LEU A 709 -2.04 -36.89 5.55
C LEU A 709 -2.54 -36.05 4.37
N MET A 710 -2.79 -34.74 4.57
CA MET A 710 -3.24 -33.85 3.50
C MET A 710 -2.28 -33.84 2.31
N ASN A 711 -0.97 -33.82 2.56
CA ASN A 711 0.05 -33.89 1.51
C ASN A 711 0.02 -35.22 0.73
N PHE A 712 -0.13 -36.37 1.41
CA PHE A 712 -0.30 -37.66 0.73
C PHE A 712 -1.57 -37.72 -0.11
N LEU A 713 -2.68 -37.16 0.36
CA LEU A 713 -3.94 -37.12 -0.38
C LEU A 713 -3.83 -36.25 -1.65
N TYR A 714 -3.19 -35.09 -1.55
CA TYR A 714 -2.86 -34.26 -2.72
C TYR A 714 -1.92 -34.98 -3.70
N ALA A 715 -0.85 -35.59 -3.19
CA ALA A 715 0.09 -36.36 -3.99
C ALA A 715 -0.61 -37.51 -4.73
N ASN A 716 -1.39 -38.34 -4.04
CA ASN A 716 -2.10 -39.47 -4.65
C ASN A 716 -3.08 -39.04 -5.77
N ALA A 717 -3.69 -37.86 -5.64
CA ALA A 717 -4.66 -37.34 -6.60
C ALA A 717 -4.06 -36.76 -7.90
N SER A 718 -2.75 -36.52 -7.99
CA SER A 718 -2.14 -35.91 -9.19
C SER A 718 -0.72 -36.41 -9.52
N SER A 719 -0.40 -36.51 -10.80
CA SER A 719 0.96 -36.72 -11.31
C SER A 719 1.79 -35.43 -11.44
N THR A 720 1.19 -34.25 -11.26
CA THR A 720 1.83 -32.94 -11.39
C THR A 720 2.45 -32.43 -10.07
N LYS A 721 2.98 -31.20 -10.07
CA LYS A 721 3.39 -30.48 -8.86
C LYS A 721 2.16 -30.18 -7.99
N THR A 722 2.16 -30.72 -6.76
CA THR A 722 1.03 -30.63 -5.81
C THR A 722 1.26 -29.66 -4.65
N VAL A 723 2.49 -29.15 -4.50
CA VAL A 723 2.90 -28.27 -3.41
C VAL A 723 3.75 -27.11 -3.94
N GLU A 724 3.65 -25.94 -3.33
CA GLU A 724 4.40 -24.74 -3.73
C GLU A 724 4.92 -24.00 -2.48
N TYR A 725 6.18 -23.58 -2.51
CA TYR A 725 6.82 -22.90 -1.38
C TYR A 725 6.88 -21.38 -1.56
N VAL A 726 6.47 -20.65 -0.52
CA VAL A 726 6.67 -19.20 -0.38
C VAL A 726 7.52 -18.92 0.85
N ARG A 727 8.62 -18.19 0.67
CA ARG A 727 9.49 -17.72 1.75
C ARG A 727 8.87 -16.47 2.40
N PRO A 728 8.48 -16.53 3.69
CA PRO A 728 8.10 -15.34 4.42
C PRO A 728 9.32 -14.42 4.62
N ALA A 729 9.09 -13.11 4.72
CA ALA A 729 10.12 -12.15 5.11
C ALA A 729 10.57 -12.42 6.55
N TRP A 730 9.60 -12.65 7.44
CA TRP A 730 9.80 -13.19 8.78
C TRP A 730 8.53 -13.90 9.26
N ALA A 731 8.70 -14.88 10.15
CA ALA A 731 7.60 -15.52 10.87
C ALA A 731 7.96 -15.64 12.35
N ILE A 732 7.09 -15.17 13.24
CA ILE A 732 7.21 -15.36 14.69
C ILE A 732 6.39 -16.59 15.06
N ASP A 733 7.10 -17.66 15.45
CA ASP A 733 6.55 -18.88 16.02
C ASP A 733 6.55 -18.76 17.56
N THR A 734 5.37 -18.52 18.14
CA THR A 734 5.17 -18.41 19.59
C THR A 734 4.95 -19.75 20.30
N SER A 735 4.90 -20.87 19.56
CA SER A 735 4.67 -22.21 20.13
C SER A 735 5.67 -22.54 21.24
N LYS A 736 6.93 -22.11 21.06
CA LYS A 736 8.05 -22.33 22.00
C LYS A 736 7.99 -21.48 23.26
N LEU A 737 7.14 -20.45 23.30
CA LEU A 737 6.88 -19.61 24.47
C LEU A 737 5.67 -20.10 25.27
N SER A 738 4.83 -20.95 24.67
CA SER A 738 3.66 -21.55 25.32
C SER A 738 3.99 -22.90 25.95
N SER A 739 3.47 -23.14 27.16
CA SER A 739 3.55 -24.46 27.81
C SER A 739 2.71 -25.54 27.13
N ALA A 740 1.84 -25.16 26.18
CA ALA A 740 0.79 -25.99 25.61
C ALA A 740 0.99 -26.34 24.11
N ALA A 741 2.22 -26.29 23.61
CA ALA A 741 2.55 -26.67 22.23
C ALA A 741 2.82 -28.18 22.04
N ILE A 742 2.27 -28.76 20.98
CA ILE A 742 2.36 -30.20 20.64
C ILE A 742 3.79 -30.59 20.18
N SER A 743 4.57 -29.63 19.70
CA SER A 743 5.94 -29.79 19.18
C SER A 743 7.04 -29.60 20.23
N ARG A 744 6.70 -29.44 21.51
CA ARG A 744 7.66 -29.07 22.58
C ARG A 744 8.85 -30.03 22.71
N ASP A 745 8.61 -31.33 22.59
CA ASP A 745 9.68 -32.32 22.39
C ASP A 745 9.79 -32.63 20.89
N THR A 746 10.71 -31.95 20.22
CA THR A 746 10.96 -32.09 18.78
C THR A 746 11.32 -33.53 18.41
N ASN A 747 12.04 -34.27 19.26
CA ASN A 747 12.51 -35.61 18.93
C ASN A 747 11.37 -36.62 18.95
N VAL A 748 10.53 -36.59 19.99
CA VAL A 748 9.32 -37.42 20.07
C VAL A 748 8.35 -37.06 18.95
N HIS A 749 8.14 -35.77 18.70
CA HIS A 749 7.26 -35.28 17.64
C HIS A 749 7.73 -35.74 16.24
N TYR A 750 9.03 -35.68 15.94
CA TYR A 750 9.58 -36.12 14.66
C TYR A 750 9.54 -37.65 14.50
N LYS A 751 9.70 -38.40 15.59
CA LYS A 751 9.52 -39.86 15.58
C LYS A 751 8.08 -40.23 15.20
N ILE A 752 7.09 -39.61 15.84
CA ILE A 752 5.66 -39.82 15.53
C ILE A 752 5.39 -39.49 14.04
N ARG A 753 5.86 -38.34 13.56
CA ARG A 753 5.70 -37.98 12.14
C ARG A 753 6.38 -38.95 11.18
N SER A 754 7.50 -39.56 11.57
CA SER A 754 8.16 -40.61 10.78
C SER A 754 7.34 -41.92 10.76
N GLU A 755 6.68 -42.28 11.86
CA GLU A 755 5.72 -43.40 11.87
C GLU A 755 4.50 -43.13 10.97
N CYS A 756 4.00 -41.90 10.97
CA CYS A 756 2.93 -41.46 10.05
C CYS A 756 3.35 -41.54 8.58
N LEU A 757 4.55 -41.07 8.23
CA LEU A 757 5.09 -41.16 6.85
C LEU A 757 5.09 -42.59 6.33
N ARG A 758 5.51 -43.56 7.16
CA ARG A 758 5.50 -44.97 6.79
C ARG A 758 4.08 -45.48 6.57
N LYS A 759 3.18 -45.28 7.53
CA LYS A 759 1.77 -45.70 7.43
C LYS A 759 1.05 -45.11 6.22
N PHE A 760 1.25 -43.82 5.96
CA PHE A 760 0.61 -43.15 4.82
C PHE A 760 1.25 -43.54 3.48
N SER A 761 2.54 -43.86 3.45
CA SER A 761 3.18 -44.45 2.27
C SER A 761 2.63 -45.85 1.95
N ASP A 762 2.30 -46.64 2.98
CA ASP A 762 1.67 -47.96 2.81
C ASP A 762 0.20 -47.83 2.32
N MET A 763 -0.53 -46.80 2.78
CA MET A 763 -1.94 -46.57 2.44
C MET A 763 -2.16 -45.85 1.09
N TYR A 764 -1.31 -44.87 0.75
CA TYR A 764 -1.53 -43.90 -0.33
C TYR A 764 -0.39 -43.83 -1.36
N GLY A 765 0.60 -44.72 -1.24
CA GLY A 765 1.76 -44.77 -2.13
C GLY A 765 2.83 -43.72 -1.82
N SER A 766 3.92 -43.73 -2.60
CA SER A 766 5.11 -42.92 -2.33
C SER A 766 4.99 -41.46 -2.82
N MET A 767 5.49 -40.52 -2.02
CA MET A 767 5.68 -39.10 -2.41
C MET A 767 7.08 -38.79 -2.97
N SER A 768 7.95 -39.79 -3.05
CA SER A 768 9.40 -39.59 -3.19
C SER A 768 9.86 -39.23 -4.60
N GLY A 769 9.05 -39.55 -5.61
CA GLY A 769 9.26 -39.07 -6.99
C GLY A 769 8.83 -37.62 -7.24
N ARG A 770 8.24 -36.93 -6.25
CA ARG A 770 7.65 -35.58 -6.40
C ARG A 770 8.51 -34.47 -5.77
N ARG A 771 9.83 -34.47 -6.01
CA ARG A 771 10.77 -33.44 -5.49
C ARG A 771 10.71 -32.17 -6.36
N TRP A 772 10.58 -31.02 -5.70
CA TRP A 772 10.66 -29.68 -6.29
C TRP A 772 11.85 -28.93 -5.73
N GLU A 773 12.54 -28.15 -6.56
CA GLU A 773 13.73 -27.39 -6.15
C GLU A 773 13.35 -26.02 -5.58
N PHE A 774 14.24 -25.45 -4.76
CA PHE A 774 14.19 -24.04 -4.33
C PHE A 774 14.84 -23.13 -5.38
N ASP A 775 14.75 -21.81 -5.21
CA ASP A 775 15.37 -20.81 -6.11
C ASP A 775 14.94 -20.96 -7.59
N SER A 776 13.75 -21.50 -7.83
CA SER A 776 13.25 -21.88 -9.16
C SER A 776 12.41 -20.79 -9.83
N ARG A 777 11.87 -19.85 -9.05
CA ARG A 777 10.94 -18.82 -9.53
C ARG A 777 11.63 -17.50 -9.89
N LYS A 778 11.08 -16.83 -10.90
CA LYS A 778 11.56 -15.51 -11.37
C LYS A 778 11.32 -14.40 -10.34
N ASP A 779 10.24 -14.50 -9.57
CA ASP A 779 9.84 -13.59 -8.48
C ASP A 779 10.81 -13.63 -7.26
N ARG A 780 11.63 -14.69 -7.15
CA ARG A 780 12.54 -14.96 -6.03
C ARG A 780 11.84 -15.09 -4.67
N TRP A 781 10.57 -15.43 -4.64
CA TRP A 781 9.82 -15.69 -3.40
C TRP A 781 10.01 -17.13 -2.89
N ASP A 782 10.81 -17.99 -3.54
CA ASP A 782 11.15 -19.37 -3.11
C ASP A 782 12.63 -19.56 -2.68
N VAL A 783 13.34 -18.45 -2.42
CA VAL A 783 14.76 -18.39 -1.99
C VAL A 783 14.98 -18.88 -0.55
#